data_AF-A0A818CS25-F1
#
_entry.id   AF-A0A818CS25-F1
#
_cell.length_a   1.000
_cell.length_b   1.000
_cell.length_c   1.000
_cell.angle_alpha   90.00
_cell.angle_beta   90.00
_cell.angle_gamma   90.00
#
_symmetry.space_group_name_H-M   'P 1'
#
loop_
_entity.id
_entity.type
_entity.pdbx_description
1 polymer ?
#
loop_
_entity_poly.entity_id
_entity_poly.type
_entity_poly.pdbx_seq_one_letter_code
_entity_poly.pdbx_strand_id
1 'polypeptide(L)'
;MLSFVRTFRQAQRSTGPKSQMGEFRVLQLTQSKGSRSGPMKKRAKPKFKEVPPPRYLRMSTDQDWTNVWPTATTFKQSVVPLPITQGYVSSDKENKGLPVEKYANAELMKIPNFFHLTPNHIKKHCAAIKKYCTPWPEELNSDEACEYYLPIQITTYDYLNSTPSIRDSRARVVKFNFKLTQLEFDEHARDKFIRLAGQRYNADTDELTLVADKCPYRKQNYDYAQYLLTALYFESWKAENWEQDRTKNDWQTYYWDKSPSRTRLLDILKASEKNASSVDSKSIVEQNEKLVERYRTSITRVQDEGVENELKNLTDYKNDIIVFMSSSNLDKLVSTQYGWHVDFDKEFDSSWKPFSRPRFSQLIEYIPLFLRYLRVWYALKREKRRAHMDFINPVPLQQIYGAPIGGLGCGTIGRGFKGEFCRYQLVPGLYEFYTVETNTFTVCIRRRHATTYCQVLTTNRLRKKGLHSWNSAFPKENGHYQALYPQSWTTYNLPGQNLRLLCKQLSPFIPDDYKDASLPVASFVWYIENLDDEPVEVSIMFTWQAGSASNEFECKDISHESIHISNDDISATGISIKQKLREMSLEYCILGKKESDNIITTRTNFNVDSEIEGRNVWLDLTDDGRLTEDESQNSSIATLSTASSVCITTTVEPKSIKSSEFALAWHMPEIKFGLGQKIYSKWYTKWFDKATLNGTVLCLHTMNNRLKWEDAITKWQKPVLDDASLPDWYKSALFNESYFVADGGSIWLDVSEDTTLPEHVRSWGRFGYLEGHEYRMINTYDVHFYASFALIQLWPQLELSIQYDYATSIAFEKLESRVYLFHGQSGIWKTLNSVPHDLGDPDEEPWLFINAYIAHDTADWKDLGPKYVLQVYRDYIYTQNKQFLIDIWPTIKLVMNRLKTQDTDGDGLIDNGGFADQTYDAWTVAGASAYCGGLHIAALRASLEMARLMDDTSLVDEYEVWLQLAKKSYSEKLWNGQYYDYDSSMSFQHDSIMSDQLAGFWYLRLSGHKYEDFEKDRVDSILTKIFKTNVMEFGNGKLGAVNGMTKTGKLETVSIQSEEVWTGVTYGLSSTMIMENLVNEAFVTSEGIYNTCYNIAGLAFQTPEALTRENRFRSCGYMRALSIWAIQKAIELSRTEANRNKDQV
;
A
#
# COMPACT_ATOMS: atom_id res chain seq x y z
N MET A 1 -43.60 8.32 -17.78
CA MET A 1 -44.95 8.91 -17.64
C MET A 1 -44.77 10.30 -17.04
N LEU A 2 -45.18 11.39 -17.70
CA LEU A 2 -46.56 11.89 -17.78
C LEU A 2 -47.20 12.09 -16.38
N SER A 3 -47.80 13.23 -16.02
CA SER A 3 -47.85 14.56 -16.65
C SER A 3 -48.45 15.60 -15.66
N PHE A 4 -48.30 16.89 -15.98
CA PHE A 4 -49.30 17.96 -15.75
C PHE A 4 -50.05 18.12 -14.40
N VAL A 5 -49.71 19.22 -13.71
CA VAL A 5 -50.56 20.44 -13.59
C VAL A 5 -52.10 20.27 -13.65
N ARG A 6 -52.78 20.65 -12.55
CA ARG A 6 -54.02 21.48 -12.47
C ARG A 6 -54.31 21.79 -10.99
N THR A 7 -54.59 23.01 -10.50
CA THR A 7 -55.36 24.17 -11.00
C THR A 7 -56.89 23.96 -11.01
N PHE A 8 -57.56 24.46 -9.96
CA PHE A 8 -58.97 24.92 -9.94
C PHE A 8 -59.06 26.05 -8.88
N ARG A 9 -59.58 27.27 -9.05
CA ARG A 9 -60.59 27.96 -9.90
C ARG A 9 -62.06 27.88 -9.43
N GLN A 10 -62.55 29.06 -8.98
CA GLN A 10 -63.89 29.67 -9.12
C GLN A 10 -65.10 29.29 -8.23
N ALA A 11 -65.45 30.22 -7.31
CA ALA A 11 -66.81 30.63 -6.86
C ALA A 11 -66.72 31.96 -6.05
N GLN A 12 -67.69 32.89 -5.98
CA GLN A 12 -68.77 33.21 -6.93
C GLN A 12 -69.04 34.74 -7.09
N ARG A 13 -69.97 35.39 -6.35
CA ARG A 13 -70.42 36.81 -6.53
C ARG A 13 -71.06 37.47 -5.28
N SER A 14 -70.81 38.77 -5.01
CA SER A 14 -71.85 39.85 -4.96
C SER A 14 -71.33 41.29 -4.66
N THR A 15 -71.72 42.25 -5.53
CA THR A 15 -72.00 43.70 -5.31
C THR A 15 -71.06 44.70 -4.58
N GLY A 16 -70.02 45.19 -5.29
CA GLY A 16 -69.68 46.63 -5.55
C GLY A 16 -69.18 47.60 -4.44
N PRO A 17 -68.67 48.82 -4.77
CA PRO A 17 -68.35 49.37 -6.11
C PRO A 17 -66.93 50.01 -6.29
N LYS A 18 -66.40 49.95 -7.53
CA LYS A 18 -65.46 50.90 -8.21
C LYS A 18 -64.03 51.12 -7.60
N SER A 19 -62.95 51.27 -8.39
CA SER A 19 -62.79 51.44 -9.85
C SER A 19 -61.44 50.92 -10.40
N GLN A 20 -61.49 50.25 -11.57
CA GLN A 20 -60.54 50.26 -12.72
C GLN A 20 -59.02 50.35 -12.40
N MET A 21 -58.18 49.33 -12.60
CA MET A 21 -58.02 48.37 -13.73
C MET A 21 -57.66 49.02 -15.08
N GLY A 22 -56.51 48.63 -15.65
CA GLY A 22 -56.08 48.96 -17.01
C GLY A 22 -54.87 48.11 -17.41
N GLU A 23 -55.10 47.11 -18.28
CA GLU A 23 -54.08 46.13 -18.68
C GLU A 23 -53.37 46.49 -20.00
N PHE A 24 -52.08 46.14 -20.04
CA PHE A 24 -51.27 45.74 -21.20
C PHE A 24 -51.27 46.52 -22.52
N ARG A 25 -50.06 46.94 -22.95
CA ARG A 25 -49.65 47.01 -24.37
C ARG A 25 -48.26 46.43 -24.57
N VAL A 26 -48.12 45.58 -25.58
CA VAL A 26 -46.87 44.95 -26.03
C VAL A 26 -45.98 45.98 -26.72
N LEU A 27 -44.67 45.93 -26.46
CA LEU A 27 -43.67 46.85 -27.02
C LEU A 27 -43.04 46.24 -28.27
N GLN A 28 -43.38 46.75 -29.46
CA GLN A 28 -42.71 46.38 -30.71
C GLN A 28 -41.38 47.12 -30.87
N LEU A 29 -40.31 46.36 -31.12
CA LEU A 29 -38.93 46.84 -31.19
C LEU A 29 -38.42 46.94 -32.65
N THR A 30 -38.96 47.84 -33.48
CA THR A 30 -38.22 48.36 -34.66
C THR A 30 -38.79 49.65 -35.28
N GLN A 31 -37.94 50.68 -35.29
CA GLN A 31 -37.73 51.74 -36.31
C GLN A 31 -38.90 52.47 -37.02
N SER A 32 -38.80 53.79 -37.08
CA SER A 32 -38.38 54.48 -38.33
C SER A 32 -37.99 55.96 -38.09
N LYS A 33 -37.16 56.51 -38.99
CA LYS A 33 -36.78 57.94 -38.99
C LYS A 33 -37.91 58.78 -39.58
N GLY A 34 -38.32 59.85 -38.89
CA GLY A 34 -39.29 60.82 -39.42
C GLY A 34 -39.04 62.22 -38.85
N SER A 35 -38.74 63.18 -39.72
CA SER A 35 -38.46 64.57 -39.33
C SER A 35 -39.70 65.29 -38.81
N ARG A 36 -39.55 66.12 -37.78
CA ARG A 36 -40.42 67.27 -37.54
C ARG A 36 -39.62 68.47 -37.03
N SER A 37 -39.32 69.36 -37.97
CA SER A 37 -38.76 70.68 -37.75
C SER A 37 -39.75 71.58 -37.00
N GLY A 38 -39.26 72.31 -36.01
CA GLY A 38 -40.00 73.36 -35.28
C GLY A 38 -39.06 74.51 -34.90
N PRO A 39 -39.50 75.78 -34.87
CA PRO A 39 -38.59 76.90 -35.02
C PRO A 39 -37.73 77.19 -33.78
N MET A 40 -36.42 77.27 -33.99
CA MET A 40 -35.42 77.56 -32.95
C MET A 40 -35.47 79.04 -32.54
N LYS A 41 -36.21 79.39 -31.48
CA LYS A 41 -36.12 80.72 -30.87
C LYS A 41 -34.75 80.90 -30.19
N LYS A 42 -33.89 81.71 -30.80
CA LYS A 42 -32.60 82.16 -30.26
C LYS A 42 -32.81 82.88 -28.90
N ARG A 43 -32.72 82.14 -27.79
CA ARG A 43 -32.44 82.75 -26.48
C ARG A 43 -30.98 83.20 -26.44
N ALA A 44 -30.73 84.35 -25.81
CA ALA A 44 -29.41 84.98 -25.77
C ALA A 44 -28.35 84.03 -25.19
N LYS A 45 -27.11 84.10 -25.71
CA LYS A 45 -25.95 83.42 -25.10
C LYS A 45 -25.81 83.92 -23.66
N PRO A 46 -25.84 83.05 -22.64
CA PRO A 46 -25.48 83.48 -21.29
C PRO A 46 -24.00 83.87 -21.28
N LYS A 47 -23.67 85.00 -20.64
CA LYS A 47 -22.27 85.29 -20.29
C LYS A 47 -21.82 84.20 -19.32
N PHE A 48 -20.88 83.35 -19.73
CA PHE A 48 -20.17 82.48 -18.79
C PHE A 48 -19.41 83.37 -17.81
N LYS A 49 -19.77 83.32 -16.52
CA LYS A 49 -18.87 83.76 -15.45
C LYS A 49 -17.65 82.84 -15.48
N GLU A 50 -16.47 83.39 -15.21
CA GLU A 50 -15.30 82.57 -14.91
C GLU A 50 -15.64 81.58 -13.78
N VAL A 51 -15.37 80.31 -14.00
CA VAL A 51 -15.63 79.26 -13.02
C VAL A 51 -14.51 79.31 -11.98
N PRO A 52 -14.78 79.68 -10.71
CA PRO A 52 -13.73 79.73 -9.71
C PRO A 52 -13.21 78.31 -9.43
N PRO A 53 -11.93 78.14 -9.08
CA PRO A 53 -11.30 76.82 -8.96
C PRO A 53 -12.08 75.90 -8.00
N PRO A 54 -12.19 74.59 -8.28
CA PRO A 54 -12.98 73.64 -7.49
C PRO A 54 -12.77 73.77 -5.97
N ARG A 55 -13.85 73.57 -5.20
CA ARG A 55 -13.82 73.81 -3.73
C ARG A 55 -12.75 72.98 -3.03
N TYR A 56 -12.48 71.75 -3.48
CA TYR A 56 -11.41 70.90 -2.93
C TYR A 56 -9.99 71.50 -3.02
N LEU A 57 -9.72 72.45 -3.93
CA LEU A 57 -8.42 73.16 -4.00
C LEU A 57 -8.30 74.29 -2.96
N ARG A 58 -9.37 74.55 -2.19
CA ARG A 58 -9.49 75.71 -1.28
C ARG A 58 -9.81 75.30 0.16
N MET A 59 -9.75 74.01 0.47
CA MET A 59 -10.10 73.46 1.79
C MET A 59 -8.88 72.77 2.42
N SER A 60 -8.59 73.07 3.69
CA SER A 60 -7.53 72.39 4.45
C SER A 60 -7.88 70.91 4.68
N THR A 61 -6.86 70.06 4.72
CA THR A 61 -6.99 68.64 5.11
C THR A 61 -7.32 68.47 6.58
N ASP A 62 -6.98 69.44 7.43
CA ASP A 62 -6.85 69.26 8.88
C ASP A 62 -8.03 69.86 9.69
N GLN A 63 -9.11 70.23 8.98
CA GLN A 63 -10.31 70.83 9.55
C GLN A 63 -11.22 69.80 10.24
N ASP A 64 -12.18 70.27 11.07
CA ASP A 64 -13.24 69.39 11.61
C ASP A 64 -14.19 68.94 10.49
N TRP A 65 -13.87 67.79 9.91
CA TRP A 65 -14.66 67.10 8.88
C TRP A 65 -16.11 66.81 9.29
N THR A 66 -16.43 66.78 10.60
CA THR A 66 -17.81 66.57 11.04
C THR A 66 -18.70 67.79 10.78
N ASN A 67 -18.13 68.99 10.65
CA ASN A 67 -18.87 70.20 10.25
C ASN A 67 -19.00 70.33 8.71
N VAL A 68 -18.03 69.75 7.97
CA VAL A 68 -18.06 69.70 6.50
C VAL A 68 -19.00 68.60 5.98
N TRP A 69 -19.08 67.49 6.71
CA TRP A 69 -19.85 66.29 6.36
C TRP A 69 -20.87 65.90 7.47
N PRO A 70 -21.77 66.82 7.89
CA PRO A 70 -22.59 66.65 9.10
C PRO A 70 -23.74 65.63 8.98
N THR A 71 -23.86 64.97 7.83
CA THR A 71 -24.91 63.98 7.55
C THR A 71 -24.36 62.87 6.67
N ALA A 72 -24.89 61.66 6.83
CA ALA A 72 -24.51 60.49 6.03
C ALA A 72 -24.82 60.75 4.55
N THR A 73 -23.78 61.01 3.77
CA THR A 73 -23.87 61.20 2.31
C THR A 73 -22.66 60.61 1.61
N THR A 74 -22.88 60.15 0.37
CA THR A 74 -21.87 59.55 -0.51
C THR A 74 -20.73 60.51 -0.85
N PHE A 75 -19.58 59.97 -1.23
CA PHE A 75 -18.38 60.74 -1.57
C PHE A 75 -18.65 61.80 -2.65
N LYS A 76 -18.16 63.02 -2.41
CA LYS A 76 -18.27 64.16 -3.35
C LYS A 76 -16.87 64.68 -3.71
N GLN A 77 -16.40 64.29 -4.89
CA GLN A 77 -15.12 64.67 -5.48
C GLN A 77 -14.81 66.19 -5.47
N SER A 78 -15.85 67.03 -5.48
CA SER A 78 -15.73 68.49 -5.51
C SER A 78 -15.42 69.12 -4.14
N VAL A 79 -15.55 68.38 -3.04
CA VAL A 79 -15.41 68.87 -1.66
C VAL A 79 -14.17 68.29 -0.95
N VAL A 80 -13.81 67.04 -1.21
CA VAL A 80 -12.71 66.37 -0.50
C VAL A 80 -11.35 66.68 -1.18
N PRO A 81 -10.37 67.31 -0.49
CA PRO A 81 -9.07 67.68 -1.06
C PRO A 81 -8.18 66.46 -1.36
N LEU A 82 -8.36 65.37 -0.62
CA LEU A 82 -7.51 64.16 -0.67
C LEU A 82 -7.35 63.57 -2.08
N PRO A 83 -6.15 63.04 -2.45
CA PRO A 83 -5.91 62.33 -3.70
C PRO A 83 -6.33 60.86 -3.55
N ILE A 84 -7.54 60.51 -3.97
CA ILE A 84 -8.08 59.14 -3.87
C ILE A 84 -8.22 58.55 -5.28
N THR A 85 -7.65 57.37 -5.51
CA THR A 85 -7.68 56.65 -6.80
C THR A 85 -8.71 55.52 -6.80
N GLN A 86 -9.05 55.02 -7.99
CA GLN A 86 -9.92 53.85 -8.14
C GLN A 86 -9.10 52.54 -8.09
N GLY A 87 -8.87 52.04 -6.88
CA GLY A 87 -8.16 50.78 -6.64
C GLY A 87 -6.66 50.96 -6.31
N TYR A 88 -6.07 49.86 -5.85
CA TYR A 88 -4.62 49.72 -5.65
C TYR A 88 -3.96 49.39 -6.98
N VAL A 89 -2.89 50.10 -7.32
CA VAL A 89 -2.09 49.85 -8.54
C VAL A 89 -0.72 49.36 -8.08
N SER A 90 -0.32 48.16 -8.53
CA SER A 90 0.91 47.53 -8.07
C SER A 90 2.15 47.97 -8.86
N SER A 91 1.97 48.43 -10.11
CA SER A 91 3.04 49.01 -10.93
C SER A 91 2.53 49.96 -12.02
N ASP A 92 3.36 50.90 -12.48
CA ASP A 92 3.01 51.87 -13.53
C ASP A 92 2.65 51.24 -14.89
N LYS A 93 3.08 49.99 -15.13
CA LYS A 93 2.74 49.22 -16.34
C LYS A 93 1.28 48.78 -16.37
N GLU A 94 0.65 48.60 -15.21
CA GLU A 94 -0.65 47.93 -15.07
C GLU A 94 -1.82 48.73 -15.66
N ASN A 95 -1.67 50.06 -15.80
CA ASN A 95 -2.70 50.96 -16.33
C ASN A 95 -2.18 51.96 -17.39
N LYS A 96 -1.10 51.62 -18.12
CA LYS A 96 -0.51 52.46 -19.18
C LYS A 96 -0.21 53.93 -18.77
N GLY A 97 0.14 54.15 -17.50
CA GLY A 97 0.61 55.45 -17.00
C GLY A 97 -0.44 56.56 -16.80
N LEU A 98 -1.74 56.26 -16.77
CA LEU A 98 -2.79 57.25 -16.43
C LEU A 98 -3.75 56.71 -15.35
N PRO A 99 -3.47 56.93 -14.06
CA PRO A 99 -4.46 56.68 -13.01
C PRO A 99 -5.63 57.66 -13.20
N VAL A 100 -6.85 57.12 -13.29
CA VAL A 100 -8.06 57.96 -13.27
C VAL A 100 -8.14 58.61 -11.88
N GLU A 101 -8.01 59.93 -11.86
CA GLU A 101 -8.16 60.74 -10.64
C GLU A 101 -9.55 60.52 -9.98
N LYS A 102 -9.77 61.05 -8.77
CA LYS A 102 -11.03 60.91 -8.00
C LYS A 102 -12.34 61.33 -8.70
N TYR A 103 -12.28 61.81 -9.94
CA TYR A 103 -13.42 62.21 -10.73
C TYR A 103 -14.16 61.01 -11.33
N ALA A 104 -15.47 60.96 -11.13
CA ALA A 104 -16.36 59.91 -11.62
C ALA A 104 -16.04 58.48 -11.11
N ASN A 105 -15.25 58.35 -10.03
CA ASN A 105 -15.02 57.07 -9.36
C ASN A 105 -16.34 56.54 -8.77
N ALA A 106 -16.94 55.57 -9.47
CA ALA A 106 -18.24 55.00 -9.14
C ALA A 106 -18.23 54.23 -7.81
N GLU A 107 -17.10 53.62 -7.43
CA GLU A 107 -16.96 52.85 -6.19
C GLU A 107 -17.08 53.75 -4.96
N LEU A 108 -16.44 54.93 -4.96
CA LEU A 108 -16.57 55.90 -3.87
C LEU A 108 -18.00 56.45 -3.73
N MET A 109 -18.75 56.52 -4.84
CA MET A 109 -20.17 56.91 -4.81
C MET A 109 -21.10 55.83 -4.28
N LYS A 110 -20.68 54.55 -4.16
CA LYS A 110 -21.47 53.48 -3.54
C LYS A 110 -21.49 53.53 -2.01
N ILE A 111 -20.57 54.25 -1.37
CA ILE A 111 -20.43 54.29 0.09
C ILE A 111 -21.32 55.41 0.66
N PRO A 112 -22.51 55.13 1.25
CA PRO A 112 -23.45 56.18 1.67
C PRO A 112 -22.97 57.01 2.86
N ASN A 113 -21.99 56.50 3.63
CA ASN A 113 -21.66 56.99 4.96
C ASN A 113 -20.20 57.49 5.07
N PHE A 114 -19.59 57.92 3.96
CA PHE A 114 -18.13 57.98 3.76
C PHE A 114 -17.29 58.54 4.94
N PHE A 115 -17.65 59.68 5.54
CA PHE A 115 -16.98 60.23 6.73
C PHE A 115 -17.80 60.15 8.04
N HIS A 116 -18.96 59.51 8.01
CA HIS A 116 -19.94 59.50 9.10
C HIS A 116 -19.72 58.38 10.13
N LEU A 117 -18.80 57.44 9.86
CA LEU A 117 -18.34 56.41 10.80
C LEU A 117 -16.97 56.73 11.42
N THR A 118 -16.51 57.98 11.30
CA THR A 118 -15.25 58.41 11.93
C THR A 118 -15.39 58.44 13.46
N PRO A 119 -14.32 58.15 14.23
CA PRO A 119 -14.37 58.15 15.70
C PRO A 119 -14.92 59.45 16.31
N ASN A 120 -14.66 60.60 15.67
CA ASN A 120 -15.20 61.89 16.11
C ASN A 120 -16.72 62.03 15.89
N HIS A 121 -17.26 61.50 14.77
CA HIS A 121 -18.72 61.40 14.59
C HIS A 121 -19.33 60.46 15.63
N ILE A 122 -18.77 59.25 15.78
CA ILE A 122 -19.24 58.25 16.74
C ILE A 122 -19.22 58.83 18.17
N LYS A 123 -18.15 59.51 18.58
CA LYS A 123 -18.06 60.17 19.90
C LYS A 123 -19.14 61.24 20.10
N LYS A 124 -19.45 62.05 19.07
CA LYS A 124 -20.56 63.02 19.11
C LYS A 124 -21.93 62.32 19.21
N HIS A 125 -22.15 61.21 18.50
CA HIS A 125 -23.38 60.41 18.60
C HIS A 125 -23.54 59.72 19.96
N CYS A 126 -22.50 59.05 20.46
CA CYS A 126 -22.50 58.41 21.78
C CYS A 126 -22.73 59.44 22.90
N ALA A 127 -22.14 60.64 22.82
CA ALA A 127 -22.43 61.72 23.77
C ALA A 127 -23.89 62.18 23.70
N ALA A 128 -24.49 62.23 22.51
CA ALA A 128 -25.91 62.57 22.32
C ALA A 128 -26.86 61.45 22.79
N ILE A 129 -26.44 60.18 22.79
CA ILE A 129 -27.23 59.03 23.26
C ILE A 129 -27.06 58.81 24.78
N LYS A 130 -25.89 59.11 25.36
CA LYS A 130 -25.57 58.86 26.78
C LYS A 130 -26.58 59.45 27.77
N LYS A 131 -27.19 60.59 27.44
CA LYS A 131 -28.27 61.23 28.23
C LYS A 131 -29.58 60.44 28.32
N TYR A 132 -29.72 59.34 27.57
CA TYR A 132 -30.89 58.46 27.56
C TYR A 132 -30.59 57.04 28.07
N CYS A 133 -29.36 56.77 28.53
CA CYS A 133 -28.96 55.46 29.05
C CYS A 133 -29.09 55.44 30.58
N THR A 134 -29.48 54.30 31.15
CA THR A 134 -29.44 54.05 32.61
C THR A 134 -28.00 53.83 33.09
N PRO A 135 -27.69 54.10 34.37
CA PRO A 135 -26.42 53.70 34.98
C PRO A 135 -26.23 52.18 34.97
N TRP A 136 -24.97 51.73 34.87
CA TRP A 136 -24.62 50.32 35.03
C TRP A 136 -24.52 49.99 36.54
N PRO A 137 -24.98 48.81 37.02
CA PRO A 137 -24.84 48.41 38.42
C PRO A 137 -23.38 48.18 38.82
N GLU A 138 -22.96 48.65 39.99
CA GLU A 138 -21.57 48.54 40.45
C GLU A 138 -21.22 47.10 40.89
N GLU A 139 -22.20 46.24 41.15
CA GLU A 139 -22.00 44.83 41.49
C GLU A 139 -21.67 43.94 40.27
N LEU A 140 -21.94 44.41 39.04
CA LEU A 140 -21.74 43.65 37.80
C LEU A 140 -20.49 44.11 37.03
N ASN A 141 -19.35 44.16 37.72
CA ASN A 141 -18.09 44.68 37.19
C ASN A 141 -17.10 43.60 36.67
N SER A 142 -17.45 42.32 36.73
CA SER A 142 -16.70 41.23 36.08
C SER A 142 -17.63 40.18 35.47
N ASP A 143 -17.11 39.39 34.53
CA ASP A 143 -17.89 38.35 33.85
C ASP A 143 -18.25 37.21 34.82
N GLU A 144 -17.40 36.87 35.79
CA GLU A 144 -17.71 35.87 36.82
C GLU A 144 -18.84 36.34 37.76
N ALA A 145 -18.87 37.64 38.09
CA ALA A 145 -19.97 38.22 38.85
C ALA A 145 -21.29 38.17 38.06
N CYS A 146 -21.23 38.36 36.74
CA CYS A 146 -22.39 38.19 35.86
C CYS A 146 -22.88 36.73 35.82
N GLU A 147 -21.99 35.75 35.65
CA GLU A 147 -22.37 34.32 35.67
C GLU A 147 -22.96 33.87 37.01
N TYR A 148 -22.48 34.40 38.13
CA TYR A 148 -22.97 34.06 39.47
C TYR A 148 -24.35 34.65 39.77
N TYR A 149 -24.56 35.94 39.49
CA TYR A 149 -25.83 36.63 39.82
C TYR A 149 -26.90 36.52 38.71
N LEU A 150 -26.53 36.20 37.47
CA LEU A 150 -27.44 36.07 36.33
C LEU A 150 -27.19 34.73 35.58
N PRO A 151 -27.49 33.57 36.21
CA PRO A 151 -27.09 32.25 35.74
C PRO A 151 -27.69 31.83 34.37
N ILE A 152 -28.81 32.43 33.96
CA ILE A 152 -29.50 32.09 32.71
C ILE A 152 -29.19 33.14 31.64
N GLN A 153 -28.35 32.77 30.67
CA GLN A 153 -28.10 33.56 29.49
C GLN A 153 -29.22 33.36 28.46
N ILE A 154 -29.85 34.45 28.01
CA ILE A 154 -30.96 34.40 27.05
C ILE A 154 -30.55 35.15 25.77
N THR A 155 -30.37 34.41 24.68
CA THR A 155 -29.97 34.97 23.37
C THR A 155 -31.19 35.16 22.48
N THR A 156 -31.35 36.38 21.94
CA THR A 156 -32.34 36.72 20.91
C THR A 156 -31.72 37.62 19.84
N TYR A 157 -32.23 37.57 18.62
CA TYR A 157 -31.64 38.28 17.47
C TYR A 157 -32.64 39.20 16.78
N ASP A 158 -32.22 40.41 16.46
CA ASP A 158 -32.97 41.36 15.64
C ASP A 158 -32.25 41.58 14.30
N TYR A 159 -33.00 41.47 13.20
CA TYR A 159 -32.47 41.56 11.85
C TYR A 159 -33.09 42.75 11.12
N LEU A 160 -32.22 43.60 10.56
CA LEU A 160 -32.63 44.75 9.76
C LEU A 160 -32.24 44.47 8.30
N ASN A 161 -33.24 44.37 7.43
CA ASN A 161 -33.06 44.05 6.01
C ASN A 161 -33.87 45.03 5.14
N SER A 162 -33.54 45.11 3.85
CA SER A 162 -34.18 46.02 2.88
C SER A 162 -35.48 45.48 2.28
N THR A 163 -36.09 44.45 2.89
CA THR A 163 -37.29 43.81 2.34
C THR A 163 -38.57 44.62 2.66
N PRO A 164 -39.68 44.40 1.95
CA PRO A 164 -40.97 45.00 2.30
C PRO A 164 -41.54 44.53 3.65
N SER A 165 -40.94 43.50 4.28
CA SER A 165 -41.37 42.97 5.58
C SER A 165 -40.53 43.56 6.71
N ILE A 166 -41.18 44.29 7.61
CA ILE A 166 -40.58 44.75 8.88
C ILE A 166 -40.34 43.61 9.90
N ARG A 167 -40.55 42.35 9.51
CA ARG A 167 -40.35 41.16 10.36
C ARG A 167 -39.51 40.12 9.62
N ASP A 168 -38.33 39.82 10.16
CA ASP A 168 -37.53 38.67 9.76
C ASP A 168 -37.97 37.43 10.56
N SER A 169 -38.22 36.31 9.88
CA SER A 169 -38.73 35.11 10.55
C SER A 169 -37.74 34.52 11.56
N ARG A 170 -36.43 34.77 11.41
CA ARG A 170 -35.38 34.30 12.33
C ARG A 170 -35.41 35.04 13.67
N ALA A 171 -35.95 36.26 13.69
CA ALA A 171 -36.05 37.09 14.89
C ALA A 171 -36.97 36.53 15.99
N ARG A 172 -37.70 35.43 15.72
CA ARG A 172 -38.58 34.75 16.68
C ARG A 172 -37.86 33.72 17.56
N VAL A 173 -36.65 33.28 17.19
CA VAL A 173 -35.94 32.21 17.91
C VAL A 173 -35.40 32.73 19.23
N VAL A 174 -35.52 31.93 20.28
CA VAL A 174 -34.99 32.19 21.62
C VAL A 174 -34.14 31.01 22.06
N LYS A 175 -32.93 31.27 22.56
CA LYS A 175 -32.05 30.28 23.19
C LYS A 175 -31.86 30.65 24.67
N PHE A 176 -32.06 29.68 25.57
CA PHE A 176 -31.60 29.75 26.96
C PHE A 176 -30.33 28.90 27.08
N ASN A 177 -29.33 29.38 27.81
CA ASN A 177 -28.13 28.64 28.20
C ASN A 177 -27.82 28.88 29.68
N PHE A 178 -27.47 27.83 30.42
CA PHE A 178 -27.02 27.90 31.83
C PHE A 178 -26.32 26.58 32.21
N LYS A 179 -25.56 26.58 33.32
CA LYS A 179 -24.84 25.38 33.81
C LYS A 179 -25.76 24.55 34.71
N LEU A 180 -25.84 23.24 34.51
CA LEU A 180 -26.76 22.36 35.24
C LEU A 180 -26.45 22.29 36.74
N THR A 181 -25.18 22.48 37.13
CA THR A 181 -24.72 22.66 38.52
C THR A 181 -25.33 23.88 39.23
N GLN A 182 -25.91 24.85 38.52
CA GLN A 182 -26.65 25.97 39.12
C GLN A 182 -28.09 25.58 39.54
N LEU A 183 -28.54 24.37 39.21
CA LEU A 183 -29.76 23.77 39.73
C LEU A 183 -29.39 22.77 40.82
N GLU A 184 -29.81 23.04 42.06
CA GLU A 184 -29.63 22.15 43.20
C GLU A 184 -30.41 20.85 42.98
N PHE A 185 -29.73 19.76 42.62
CA PHE A 185 -30.29 18.41 42.40
C PHE A 185 -29.59 17.38 43.29
N ASP A 186 -30.32 16.31 43.65
CA ASP A 186 -29.68 15.08 44.13
C ASP A 186 -29.26 14.16 42.97
N GLU A 187 -28.61 13.03 43.30
CA GLU A 187 -28.07 12.09 42.30
C GLU A 187 -29.15 11.51 41.38
N HIS A 188 -30.35 11.22 41.92
CA HIS A 188 -31.48 10.68 41.17
C HIS A 188 -32.07 11.73 40.22
N ALA A 189 -32.37 12.91 40.74
CA ALA A 189 -32.95 13.99 39.96
C ALA A 189 -31.97 14.51 38.89
N ARG A 190 -30.65 14.45 39.13
CA ARG A 190 -29.63 14.79 38.13
C ARG A 190 -29.54 13.75 37.00
N ASP A 191 -29.47 12.45 37.31
CA ASP A 191 -29.54 11.36 36.32
C ASP A 191 -30.80 11.50 35.44
N LYS A 192 -31.95 11.64 36.09
CA LYS A 192 -33.23 11.76 35.38
C LYS A 192 -33.35 13.05 34.55
N PHE A 193 -32.86 14.19 35.05
CA PHE A 193 -32.87 15.44 34.28
C PHE A 193 -32.01 15.34 33.02
N ILE A 194 -30.80 14.77 33.12
CA ILE A 194 -29.90 14.59 31.96
C ILE A 194 -30.57 13.68 30.91
N ARG A 195 -31.22 12.58 31.33
CA ARG A 195 -31.98 11.70 30.43
C ARG A 195 -33.15 12.41 29.75
N LEU A 196 -33.89 13.26 30.47
CA LEU A 196 -35.01 14.03 29.92
C LEU A 196 -34.56 15.19 28.99
N ALA A 197 -33.38 15.77 29.25
CA ALA A 197 -32.76 16.79 28.42
C ALA A 197 -32.20 16.22 27.11
N GLY A 198 -31.61 15.02 27.16
CA GLY A 198 -30.98 14.35 26.02
C GLY A 198 -29.88 15.20 25.38
N GLN A 199 -29.88 15.28 24.04
CA GLN A 199 -28.91 16.06 23.23
C GLN A 199 -28.86 17.58 23.51
N ARG A 200 -29.66 18.10 24.46
CA ARG A 200 -29.66 19.52 24.87
C ARG A 200 -28.65 19.83 25.97
N TYR A 201 -28.16 18.81 26.67
CA TYR A 201 -27.14 18.92 27.70
C TYR A 201 -25.78 18.50 27.14
N ASN A 202 -24.74 19.29 27.44
CA ASN A 202 -23.36 18.92 27.17
C ASN A 202 -22.69 18.45 28.47
N ALA A 203 -22.17 17.21 28.49
CA ALA A 203 -21.51 16.64 29.64
C ALA A 203 -20.15 17.28 29.95
N ASP A 204 -19.42 17.73 28.91
CA ASP A 204 -18.04 18.22 29.03
C ASP A 204 -17.98 19.64 29.62
N THR A 205 -19.03 20.44 29.38
CA THR A 205 -19.13 21.84 29.82
C THR A 205 -20.20 22.08 30.89
N ASP A 206 -20.95 21.05 31.27
CA ASP A 206 -22.13 21.11 32.16
C ASP A 206 -23.26 22.06 31.66
N GLU A 207 -23.23 22.50 30.41
CA GLU A 207 -24.20 23.47 29.86
C GLU A 207 -25.47 22.82 29.31
N LEU A 208 -26.64 23.39 29.67
CA LEU A 208 -27.93 23.06 29.06
C LEU A 208 -28.39 24.15 28.08
N THR A 209 -28.51 23.80 26.80
CA THR A 209 -29.04 24.68 25.75
C THR A 209 -30.48 24.31 25.38
N LEU A 210 -31.45 25.19 25.71
CA LEU A 210 -32.84 25.07 25.27
C LEU A 210 -33.13 26.07 24.15
N VAL A 211 -33.55 25.59 22.98
CA VAL A 211 -33.88 26.42 21.80
C VAL A 211 -35.37 26.29 21.46
N ALA A 212 -36.05 27.44 21.33
CA ALA A 212 -37.46 27.53 20.96
C ALA A 212 -37.64 28.37 19.68
N ASP A 213 -38.17 27.75 18.62
CA ASP A 213 -38.34 28.34 17.28
C ASP A 213 -39.75 28.18 16.66
N LYS A 214 -40.64 27.46 17.34
CA LYS A 214 -41.93 26.98 16.79
C LYS A 214 -43.05 28.01 16.85
N CYS A 215 -43.07 28.88 17.86
CA CYS A 215 -44.11 29.90 17.99
C CYS A 215 -43.88 31.08 17.02
N PRO A 216 -44.93 31.71 16.48
CA PRO A 216 -44.80 32.86 15.56
C PRO A 216 -44.11 34.09 16.16
N TYR A 217 -44.25 34.33 17.47
CA TYR A 217 -43.70 35.50 18.15
C TYR A 217 -42.55 35.13 19.12
N ARG A 218 -41.50 35.96 19.17
CA ARG A 218 -40.36 35.80 20.10
C ARG A 218 -40.80 35.57 21.54
N LYS A 219 -41.77 36.37 22.02
CA LYS A 219 -42.30 36.23 23.39
C LYS A 219 -42.90 34.84 23.65
N GLN A 220 -43.63 34.26 22.71
CA GLN A 220 -44.19 32.92 22.89
C GLN A 220 -43.11 31.83 22.93
N ASN A 221 -42.04 31.96 22.14
CA ASN A 221 -40.89 31.04 22.24
C ASN A 221 -40.12 31.20 23.56
N TYR A 222 -40.03 32.44 24.09
CA TYR A 222 -39.48 32.69 25.43
C TYR A 222 -40.33 32.00 26.51
N ASP A 223 -41.65 32.26 26.52
CA ASP A 223 -42.59 31.70 27.48
C ASP A 223 -42.59 30.15 27.43
N TYR A 224 -42.46 29.58 26.22
CA TYR A 224 -42.33 28.13 26.01
C TYR A 224 -40.98 27.57 26.49
N ALA A 225 -39.85 28.25 26.24
CA ALA A 225 -38.54 27.82 26.73
C ALA A 225 -38.49 27.82 28.28
N GLN A 226 -39.10 28.83 28.91
CA GLN A 226 -39.24 28.89 30.36
C GLN A 226 -40.13 27.76 30.90
N TYR A 227 -41.29 27.50 30.27
CA TYR A 227 -42.15 26.36 30.63
C TYR A 227 -41.40 25.02 30.50
N LEU A 228 -40.66 24.81 29.41
CA LEU A 228 -39.89 23.59 29.15
C LEU A 228 -38.83 23.36 30.24
N LEU A 229 -38.10 24.40 30.64
CA LEU A 229 -37.14 24.34 31.75
C LEU A 229 -37.85 23.94 33.06
N THR A 230 -38.97 24.60 33.38
CA THR A 230 -39.74 24.31 34.59
C THR A 230 -40.28 22.86 34.59
N ALA A 231 -40.77 22.37 33.46
CA ALA A 231 -41.25 21.00 33.33
C ALA A 231 -40.11 19.98 33.50
N LEU A 232 -38.97 20.18 32.84
CA LEU A 232 -37.80 19.31 33.00
C LEU A 232 -37.33 19.24 34.46
N TYR A 233 -37.31 20.37 35.17
CA TYR A 233 -36.93 20.42 36.58
C TYR A 233 -37.90 19.61 37.46
N PHE A 234 -39.22 19.82 37.35
CA PHE A 234 -40.17 19.13 38.22
C PHE A 234 -40.43 17.66 37.86
N GLU A 235 -40.25 17.25 36.61
CA GLU A 235 -40.36 15.83 36.22
C GLU A 235 -39.13 15.00 36.63
N SER A 236 -37.95 15.61 36.80
CA SER A 236 -36.75 14.87 37.21
C SER A 236 -36.79 14.44 38.68
N TRP A 237 -37.48 15.18 39.55
CA TRP A 237 -37.67 14.83 40.97
C TRP A 237 -38.68 13.72 41.25
N LYS A 238 -39.47 13.28 40.25
CA LYS A 238 -40.46 12.20 40.44
C LYS A 238 -39.78 10.86 40.27
N ALA A 239 -40.12 9.87 41.08
CA ALA A 239 -39.72 8.48 40.90
C ALA A 239 -40.90 7.65 40.38
N GLU A 240 -40.75 7.01 39.23
CA GLU A 240 -41.75 6.15 38.59
C GLU A 240 -41.43 4.66 38.79
N ASN A 241 -42.46 3.80 38.82
CA ASN A 241 -42.30 2.37 39.16
C ASN A 241 -41.33 1.62 38.22
N TRP A 242 -41.26 1.99 36.94
CA TRP A 242 -40.37 1.35 35.96
C TRP A 242 -38.88 1.63 36.23
N GLU A 243 -38.54 2.61 37.06
CA GLU A 243 -37.15 2.93 37.42
C GLU A 243 -36.51 1.87 38.33
N GLN A 244 -37.29 0.90 38.82
CA GLN A 244 -36.82 -0.25 39.60
C GLN A 244 -36.33 -1.43 38.73
N ASP A 245 -36.75 -1.49 37.46
CA ASP A 245 -36.46 -2.60 36.53
C ASP A 245 -35.17 -2.38 35.70
N ARG A 246 -34.25 -1.50 36.15
CA ARG A 246 -33.03 -1.11 35.43
C ARG A 246 -32.15 -2.33 35.07
N THR A 247 -31.95 -2.55 33.77
CA THR A 247 -31.07 -3.57 33.20
C THR A 247 -29.64 -3.06 33.04
N LYS A 248 -28.70 -3.91 32.58
CA LYS A 248 -27.31 -3.48 32.30
C LYS A 248 -27.24 -2.38 31.25
N ASN A 249 -28.18 -2.34 30.30
CA ASN A 249 -28.21 -1.31 29.25
C ASN A 249 -28.65 0.07 29.78
N ASP A 250 -29.16 0.14 31.01
CA ASP A 250 -29.62 1.37 31.66
C ASP A 250 -28.57 2.01 32.58
N TRP A 251 -27.39 1.38 32.70
CA TRP A 251 -26.25 1.84 33.50
C TRP A 251 -25.54 3.00 32.79
N GLN A 252 -25.41 4.13 33.48
CA GLN A 252 -24.62 5.29 33.03
C GLN A 252 -23.15 5.23 33.48
N THR A 253 -22.82 4.29 34.38
CA THR A 253 -21.48 4.08 34.93
C THR A 253 -21.31 2.58 35.24
N TYR A 254 -20.10 2.05 35.08
CA TYR A 254 -19.84 0.62 35.03
C TYR A 254 -19.64 0.01 36.42
N TYR A 255 -20.65 -0.72 36.90
CA TYR A 255 -20.60 -1.41 38.19
C TYR A 255 -19.82 -2.73 38.13
N TRP A 256 -18.49 -2.65 38.31
CA TRP A 256 -17.55 -3.79 38.33
C TRP A 256 -18.05 -4.99 39.13
N ASP A 257 -18.52 -4.78 40.36
CA ASP A 257 -18.89 -5.87 41.28
C ASP A 257 -20.14 -6.67 40.86
N LYS A 258 -20.91 -6.12 39.92
CA LYS A 258 -22.07 -6.79 39.28
C LYS A 258 -21.79 -7.20 37.82
N SER A 259 -20.54 -7.08 37.36
CA SER A 259 -20.20 -7.25 35.94
C SER A 259 -19.94 -8.71 35.53
N PRO A 260 -20.32 -9.12 34.30
CA PRO A 260 -19.89 -10.40 33.73
C PRO A 260 -18.37 -10.51 33.55
N SER A 261 -17.67 -9.39 33.39
CA SER A 261 -16.21 -9.34 33.25
C SER A 261 -15.51 -9.81 34.52
N ARG A 262 -15.99 -9.37 35.70
CA ARG A 262 -15.51 -9.86 37.01
C ARG A 262 -15.75 -11.35 37.17
N THR A 263 -16.91 -11.87 36.76
CA THR A 263 -17.20 -13.31 36.82
C THR A 263 -16.24 -14.11 35.93
N ARG A 264 -16.07 -13.71 34.65
CA ARG A 264 -15.12 -14.37 33.74
C ARG A 264 -13.67 -14.28 34.21
N LEU A 265 -13.25 -13.16 34.80
CA LEU A 265 -11.91 -13.02 35.38
C LEU A 265 -11.70 -14.04 36.51
N LEU A 266 -12.68 -14.19 37.40
CA LEU A 266 -12.63 -15.20 38.48
C LEU A 266 -12.62 -16.63 37.94
N ASP A 267 -13.37 -16.92 36.86
CA ASP A 267 -13.37 -18.24 36.23
C ASP A 267 -12.02 -18.57 35.57
N ILE A 268 -11.36 -17.59 34.95
CA ILE A 268 -10.01 -17.73 34.38
C ILE A 268 -8.97 -17.96 35.50
N LEU A 269 -9.02 -17.17 36.58
CA LEU A 269 -8.11 -17.32 37.72
C LEU A 269 -8.27 -18.69 38.42
N LYS A 270 -9.51 -19.20 38.52
CA LYS A 270 -9.79 -20.57 39.00
C LYS A 270 -9.24 -21.64 38.07
N ALA A 271 -9.25 -21.42 36.75
CA ALA A 271 -8.71 -22.36 35.77
C ALA A 271 -7.18 -22.41 35.73
N SER A 272 -6.48 -21.35 36.16
CA SER A 272 -5.01 -21.32 36.23
C SER A 272 -4.40 -22.04 37.44
N GLU A 273 -5.17 -22.32 38.50
CA GLU A 273 -4.66 -23.03 39.68
C GLU A 273 -4.85 -24.54 39.58
N LYS A 274 -3.78 -25.31 39.86
CA LYS A 274 -3.74 -26.77 39.67
C LYS A 274 -4.70 -27.61 40.55
N ASN A 275 -5.43 -27.00 41.50
CA ASN A 275 -6.37 -27.66 42.41
C ASN A 275 -7.72 -26.90 42.49
N ALA A 276 -8.36 -26.67 41.36
CA ALA A 276 -9.52 -25.78 41.19
C ALA A 276 -10.83 -26.13 41.96
N SER A 277 -10.87 -27.16 42.81
CA SER A 277 -12.09 -27.68 43.44
C SER A 277 -12.32 -27.29 44.91
N SER A 278 -11.39 -26.59 45.57
CA SER A 278 -11.51 -26.29 47.02
C SER A 278 -11.04 -24.88 47.47
N VAL A 279 -10.90 -23.92 46.57
CA VAL A 279 -10.39 -22.57 46.90
C VAL A 279 -11.53 -21.53 46.94
N ASP A 280 -11.58 -20.73 48.01
CA ASP A 280 -12.59 -19.68 48.17
C ASP A 280 -12.33 -18.51 47.21
N SER A 281 -13.41 -17.95 46.67
CA SER A 281 -13.34 -16.86 45.70
C SER A 281 -12.86 -15.54 46.31
N LYS A 282 -12.81 -15.41 47.65
CA LYS A 282 -12.09 -14.32 48.33
C LYS A 282 -10.58 -14.49 48.30
N SER A 283 -10.04 -15.66 48.61
CA SER A 283 -8.58 -15.82 48.71
C SER A 283 -7.87 -15.69 47.36
N ILE A 284 -8.53 -16.09 46.26
CA ILE A 284 -8.02 -15.89 44.88
C ILE A 284 -7.91 -14.39 44.55
N VAL A 285 -8.87 -13.57 45.00
CA VAL A 285 -8.84 -12.11 44.79
C VAL A 285 -7.78 -11.46 45.67
N GLU A 286 -7.64 -11.88 46.93
CA GLU A 286 -6.60 -11.38 47.85
C GLU A 286 -5.19 -11.71 47.35
N GLN A 287 -4.95 -12.91 46.81
CA GLN A 287 -3.66 -13.29 46.24
C GLN A 287 -3.31 -12.53 44.94
N ASN A 288 -4.33 -12.10 44.18
CA ASN A 288 -4.17 -11.41 42.89
C ASN A 288 -4.60 -9.93 42.97
N GLU A 289 -4.65 -9.33 44.16
CA GLU A 289 -5.34 -8.05 44.43
C GLU A 289 -4.90 -6.93 43.49
N LYS A 290 -3.58 -6.73 43.32
CA LYS A 290 -3.01 -5.72 42.41
C LYS A 290 -3.36 -5.95 40.94
N LEU A 291 -3.53 -7.21 40.53
CA LEU A 291 -3.83 -7.63 39.16
C LEU A 291 -5.32 -7.47 38.85
N VAL A 292 -6.18 -7.87 39.80
CA VAL A 292 -7.63 -7.67 39.75
C VAL A 292 -7.96 -6.18 39.74
N GLU A 293 -7.29 -5.37 40.57
CA GLU A 293 -7.55 -3.93 40.66
C GLU A 293 -7.03 -3.16 39.43
N ARG A 294 -5.92 -3.61 38.81
CA ARG A 294 -5.50 -3.10 37.49
C ARG A 294 -6.54 -3.38 36.42
N TYR A 295 -6.94 -4.64 36.25
CA TYR A 295 -7.94 -5.02 35.24
C TYR A 295 -9.28 -4.30 35.49
N ARG A 296 -9.72 -4.19 36.75
CA ARG A 296 -10.88 -3.40 37.18
C ARG A 296 -10.76 -1.94 36.74
N THR A 297 -9.64 -1.29 37.02
CA THR A 297 -9.44 0.12 36.67
C THR A 297 -9.53 0.31 35.16
N SER A 298 -8.83 -0.52 34.39
CA SER A 298 -8.76 -0.38 32.93
C SER A 298 -10.07 -0.75 32.22
N ILE A 299 -10.81 -1.77 32.67
CA ILE A 299 -12.15 -2.07 32.10
C ILE A 299 -13.19 -1.02 32.48
N THR A 300 -13.16 -0.48 33.71
CA THR A 300 -14.06 0.61 34.12
C THR A 300 -13.80 1.85 33.26
N ARG A 301 -12.53 2.25 33.05
CA ARG A 301 -12.18 3.35 32.14
C ARG A 301 -12.68 3.15 30.71
N VAL A 302 -12.48 1.97 30.14
CA VAL A 302 -12.96 1.65 28.78
C VAL A 302 -14.48 1.68 28.67
N GLN A 303 -15.21 1.42 29.76
CA GLN A 303 -16.68 1.44 29.76
C GLN A 303 -17.27 2.83 30.09
N ASP A 304 -16.56 3.66 30.87
CA ASP A 304 -17.09 4.91 31.40
C ASP A 304 -16.54 6.20 30.75
N GLU A 305 -15.31 6.21 30.22
CA GLU A 305 -14.63 7.47 29.82
C GLU A 305 -14.86 7.92 28.35
N GLY A 306 -15.52 7.10 27.51
CA GLY A 306 -16.01 7.55 26.21
C GLY A 306 -14.97 7.85 25.10
N VAL A 307 -15.46 8.40 23.99
CA VAL A 307 -14.86 8.28 22.64
C VAL A 307 -13.55 9.07 22.44
N GLU A 308 -13.27 10.14 23.19
CA GLU A 308 -12.05 10.95 22.95
C GLU A 308 -10.75 10.23 23.34
N ASN A 309 -10.79 9.33 24.33
CA ASN A 309 -9.63 8.55 24.76
C ASN A 309 -9.66 7.09 24.25
N GLU A 310 -10.60 6.74 23.36
CA GLU A 310 -10.92 5.35 23.03
C GLU A 310 -9.67 4.56 22.59
N LEU A 311 -8.83 5.12 21.70
CA LEU A 311 -7.62 4.45 21.21
C LEU A 311 -6.57 4.23 22.31
N LYS A 312 -6.41 5.19 23.23
CA LYS A 312 -5.46 5.09 24.34
C LYS A 312 -5.96 4.14 25.41
N ASN A 313 -7.21 4.28 25.85
CA ASN A 313 -7.83 3.41 26.83
C ASN A 313 -7.96 1.97 26.33
N LEU A 314 -8.25 1.75 25.03
CA LEU A 314 -8.16 0.42 24.40
C LEU A 314 -6.73 -0.09 24.30
N THR A 315 -5.73 0.77 24.07
CA THR A 315 -4.32 0.35 24.05
C THR A 315 -3.82 -0.01 25.44
N ASP A 316 -4.16 0.77 26.46
CA ASP A 316 -3.81 0.50 27.86
C ASP A 316 -4.54 -0.75 28.37
N TYR A 317 -5.84 -0.91 28.08
CA TYR A 317 -6.59 -2.14 28.35
C TYR A 317 -6.08 -3.35 27.56
N LYS A 318 -5.67 -3.17 26.30
CA LYS A 318 -5.02 -4.22 25.49
C LYS A 318 -3.65 -4.57 26.07
N ASN A 319 -2.88 -3.60 26.54
CA ASN A 319 -1.59 -3.82 27.18
C ASN A 319 -1.75 -4.52 28.54
N ASP A 320 -2.74 -4.15 29.35
CA ASP A 320 -3.05 -4.84 30.61
C ASP A 320 -3.63 -6.25 30.35
N ILE A 321 -4.43 -6.45 29.30
CA ILE A 321 -4.83 -7.79 28.84
C ILE A 321 -3.63 -8.58 28.29
N ILE A 322 -2.70 -7.93 27.59
CA ILE A 322 -1.47 -8.56 27.12
C ILE A 322 -0.60 -8.91 28.31
N VAL A 323 -0.49 -8.10 29.36
CA VAL A 323 0.22 -8.44 30.61
C VAL A 323 -0.48 -9.59 31.34
N PHE A 324 -1.81 -9.57 31.40
CA PHE A 324 -2.62 -10.66 31.93
C PHE A 324 -2.44 -11.96 31.12
N MET A 325 -2.31 -11.88 29.79
CA MET A 325 -2.07 -13.02 28.91
C MET A 325 -0.59 -13.34 28.67
N SER A 326 0.37 -12.48 29.00
CA SER A 326 1.82 -12.71 28.88
C SER A 326 2.43 -13.25 30.16
N SER A 327 1.62 -13.33 31.22
CA SER A 327 1.74 -14.41 32.21
C SER A 327 1.54 -15.82 31.60
N SER A 328 1.16 -15.92 30.31
CA SER A 328 0.97 -17.19 29.59
C SER A 328 1.60 -17.23 28.18
N ASN A 329 2.89 -17.60 28.16
CA ASN A 329 3.60 -18.27 27.06
C ASN A 329 3.83 -17.48 25.74
N LEU A 330 5.11 -17.33 25.40
CA LEU A 330 5.66 -16.85 24.13
C LEU A 330 5.00 -17.44 22.88
N ASP A 331 4.49 -18.68 22.93
CA ASP A 331 3.80 -19.36 21.82
C ASP A 331 2.60 -18.57 21.27
N LYS A 332 1.95 -17.72 22.09
CA LYS A 332 0.86 -16.84 21.66
C LYS A 332 1.31 -15.67 20.77
N LEU A 333 2.59 -15.30 20.80
CA LEU A 333 3.17 -14.25 19.95
C LEU A 333 3.63 -14.79 18.58
N VAL A 334 3.69 -16.12 18.46
CA VAL A 334 4.03 -16.89 17.26
C VAL A 334 2.75 -17.36 16.54
N SER A 335 1.56 -17.17 17.12
CA SER A 335 0.34 -17.90 16.75
C SER A 335 -0.37 -17.44 15.46
N THR A 336 0.30 -17.55 14.32
CA THR A 336 -0.36 -18.08 13.13
C THR A 336 -0.11 -19.58 13.09
N GLN A 337 -1.15 -20.41 13.03
CA GLN A 337 -1.02 -21.85 12.72
C GLN A 337 -0.62 -22.10 11.25
N TYR A 338 -0.37 -21.02 10.52
CA TYR A 338 -0.16 -20.94 9.08
C TYR A 338 1.25 -20.41 8.80
N GLY A 339 1.83 -20.83 7.68
CA GLY A 339 3.17 -20.43 7.23
C GLY A 339 4.07 -21.62 6.99
N TRP A 340 5.32 -21.33 6.62
CA TRP A 340 6.36 -22.33 6.47
C TRP A 340 7.13 -22.46 7.78
N HIS A 341 7.11 -23.66 8.37
CA HIS A 341 7.79 -23.98 9.62
C HIS A 341 8.99 -24.87 9.34
N VAL A 342 10.14 -24.55 9.95
CA VAL A 342 11.38 -25.31 9.77
C VAL A 342 12.30 -25.19 10.99
N ASP A 343 12.75 -26.34 11.50
CA ASP A 343 13.73 -26.42 12.58
C ASP A 343 15.16 -26.23 12.03
N PHE A 344 16.07 -25.70 12.85
CA PHE A 344 17.44 -25.42 12.37
C PHE A 344 18.26 -26.68 12.06
N ASP A 345 17.83 -27.85 12.53
CA ASP A 345 18.42 -29.15 12.24
C ASP A 345 17.85 -29.80 10.97
N LYS A 346 16.81 -29.22 10.35
CA LYS A 346 16.26 -29.67 9.07
C LYS A 346 17.36 -29.86 8.03
N GLU A 347 17.48 -31.10 7.56
CA GLU A 347 18.22 -31.45 6.36
C GLU A 347 17.26 -31.55 5.17
N PHE A 348 17.66 -30.94 4.06
CA PHE A 348 16.96 -31.01 2.77
C PHE A 348 17.64 -32.04 1.87
N ASP A 349 16.92 -32.50 0.83
CA ASP A 349 17.45 -33.49 -0.08
C ASP A 349 18.58 -32.90 -0.95
N SER A 350 19.82 -33.27 -0.61
CA SER A 350 21.05 -32.84 -1.29
C SER A 350 21.24 -33.42 -2.70
N SER A 351 20.33 -34.28 -3.17
CA SER A 351 20.33 -34.75 -4.56
C SER A 351 19.85 -33.68 -5.56
N TRP A 352 19.15 -32.64 -5.08
CA TRP A 352 18.68 -31.49 -5.86
C TRP A 352 19.83 -30.59 -6.32
N LYS A 353 19.87 -30.28 -7.63
CA LYS A 353 20.96 -29.52 -8.26
C LYS A 353 20.43 -28.67 -9.43
N PRO A 354 21.12 -27.57 -9.79
CA PRO A 354 20.85 -26.86 -11.04
C PRO A 354 20.88 -27.82 -12.24
N PHE A 355 20.00 -27.59 -13.22
CA PHE A 355 19.97 -28.32 -14.46
C PHE A 355 21.27 -28.07 -15.24
N SER A 356 22.05 -29.13 -15.47
CA SER A 356 23.41 -28.99 -16.02
C SER A 356 23.56 -29.44 -17.47
N ARG A 357 22.75 -30.41 -17.95
CA ARG A 357 22.91 -31.02 -19.28
C ARG A 357 21.60 -31.61 -19.83
N PRO A 358 21.26 -31.36 -21.10
CA PRO A 358 20.24 -32.11 -21.84
C PRO A 358 20.57 -33.59 -22.02
N ARG A 359 19.58 -34.36 -22.47
CA ARG A 359 19.79 -35.73 -22.98
C ARG A 359 20.72 -35.72 -24.19
N PHE A 360 21.41 -36.83 -24.45
CA PHE A 360 22.34 -36.93 -25.58
C PHE A 360 21.66 -36.69 -26.95
N SER A 361 20.39 -37.09 -27.10
CA SER A 361 19.58 -36.82 -28.29
C SER A 361 19.36 -35.32 -28.53
N GLN A 362 18.99 -34.59 -27.48
CA GLN A 362 18.77 -33.15 -27.49
C GLN A 362 20.08 -32.36 -27.69
N LEU A 363 21.19 -32.85 -27.11
CA LEU A 363 22.46 -32.11 -27.04
C LEU A 363 23.04 -31.71 -28.40
N ILE A 364 22.76 -32.47 -29.46
CA ILE A 364 23.25 -32.19 -30.83
C ILE A 364 22.72 -30.84 -31.34
N GLU A 365 21.46 -30.51 -31.07
CA GLU A 365 20.80 -29.28 -31.51
C GLU A 365 21.34 -28.03 -30.77
N TYR A 366 21.77 -28.21 -29.52
CA TYR A 366 22.32 -27.11 -28.71
C TYR A 366 23.81 -26.81 -28.97
N ILE A 367 24.55 -27.63 -29.72
CA ILE A 367 25.98 -27.37 -30.00
C ILE A 367 26.20 -26.03 -30.73
N PRO A 368 25.48 -25.69 -31.82
CA PRO A 368 25.59 -24.38 -32.48
C PRO A 368 25.21 -23.22 -31.54
N LEU A 369 24.13 -23.37 -30.76
CA LEU A 369 23.72 -22.38 -29.75
C LEU A 369 24.86 -22.11 -28.77
N PHE A 370 25.40 -23.15 -28.16
CA PHE A 370 26.47 -23.06 -27.17
C PHE A 370 27.73 -22.39 -27.74
N LEU A 371 28.14 -22.72 -28.97
CA LEU A 371 29.29 -22.09 -29.62
C LEU A 371 29.08 -20.60 -29.93
N ARG A 372 27.85 -20.16 -30.25
CA ARG A 372 27.54 -18.73 -30.42
C ARG A 372 27.47 -18.03 -29.07
N TYR A 373 26.80 -18.64 -28.09
CA TYR A 373 26.70 -18.15 -26.72
C TYR A 373 28.08 -17.92 -26.08
N LEU A 374 29.03 -18.87 -26.22
CA LEU A 374 30.41 -18.71 -25.73
C LEU A 374 31.10 -17.43 -26.27
N ARG A 375 30.82 -17.04 -27.52
CA ARG A 375 31.38 -15.80 -28.10
C ARG A 375 30.77 -14.56 -27.46
N VAL A 376 29.46 -14.55 -27.25
CA VAL A 376 28.75 -13.43 -26.59
C VAL A 376 29.17 -13.32 -25.12
N TRP A 377 29.17 -14.41 -24.38
CA TRP A 377 29.64 -14.45 -22.99
C TRP A 377 31.09 -13.97 -22.86
N TYR A 378 31.99 -14.37 -23.78
CA TYR A 378 33.38 -13.90 -23.78
C TYR A 378 33.49 -12.40 -24.11
N ALA A 379 32.62 -11.86 -24.99
CA ALA A 379 32.56 -10.43 -25.27
C ALA A 379 32.09 -9.63 -24.03
N LEU A 380 30.95 -10.02 -23.44
CA LEU A 380 30.42 -9.39 -22.21
C LEU A 380 31.43 -9.44 -21.06
N LYS A 381 32.12 -10.57 -20.88
CA LYS A 381 33.18 -10.72 -19.87
C LYS A 381 34.37 -9.78 -20.10
N ARG A 382 34.71 -9.46 -21.35
CA ARG A 382 35.73 -8.44 -21.68
C ARG A 382 35.25 -7.02 -21.38
N GLU A 383 33.94 -6.77 -21.49
CA GLU A 383 33.27 -5.51 -21.12
C GLU A 383 33.02 -5.38 -19.60
N LYS A 384 33.38 -6.40 -18.80
CA LYS A 384 33.04 -6.54 -17.36
C LYS A 384 31.53 -6.56 -17.08
N ARG A 385 30.73 -7.03 -18.03
CA ARG A 385 29.28 -7.20 -17.92
C ARG A 385 28.92 -8.68 -17.73
N ARG A 386 27.83 -8.96 -17.01
CA ARG A 386 27.28 -10.32 -16.88
C ARG A 386 26.43 -10.66 -18.11
N ALA A 387 26.21 -11.95 -18.38
CA ALA A 387 25.19 -12.38 -19.34
C ALA A 387 23.79 -12.24 -18.69
N HIS A 388 22.75 -11.86 -19.43
CA HIS A 388 21.38 -11.83 -18.90
C HIS A 388 20.87 -13.26 -18.60
N MET A 389 21.42 -14.28 -19.27
CA MET A 389 21.34 -15.69 -18.88
C MET A 389 22.77 -16.25 -18.79
N ASP A 390 23.28 -16.59 -17.60
CA ASP A 390 24.61 -17.22 -17.44
C ASP A 390 24.51 -18.76 -17.36
N PHE A 391 24.64 -19.43 -18.51
CA PHE A 391 24.64 -20.88 -18.60
C PHE A 391 25.99 -21.54 -18.24
N ILE A 392 27.02 -20.76 -17.92
CA ILE A 392 28.37 -21.24 -17.57
C ILE A 392 28.56 -21.22 -16.05
N ASN A 393 28.01 -20.22 -15.37
CA ASN A 393 28.09 -20.01 -13.93
C ASN A 393 26.69 -19.97 -13.31
N PRO A 394 25.90 -21.07 -13.38
CA PRO A 394 24.57 -21.12 -12.77
C PRO A 394 24.67 -20.89 -11.26
N VAL A 395 23.64 -20.28 -10.68
CA VAL A 395 23.61 -19.96 -9.25
C VAL A 395 23.52 -21.27 -8.46
N PRO A 396 24.44 -21.51 -7.50
CA PRO A 396 24.41 -22.73 -6.71
C PRO A 396 23.23 -22.72 -5.74
N LEU A 397 22.55 -23.86 -5.61
CA LEU A 397 21.50 -24.04 -4.61
C LEU A 397 22.05 -23.81 -3.20
N GLN A 398 21.50 -22.82 -2.49
CA GLN A 398 21.80 -22.58 -1.08
C GLN A 398 20.54 -22.88 -0.26
N GLN A 399 20.52 -24.01 0.45
CA GLN A 399 19.38 -24.47 1.25
C GLN A 399 19.34 -23.76 2.63
N ILE A 400 19.38 -22.42 2.61
CA ILE A 400 19.52 -21.57 3.80
C ILE A 400 18.49 -20.42 3.89
N TYR A 401 17.84 -20.05 2.77
CA TYR A 401 17.05 -18.84 2.71
C TYR A 401 15.75 -18.89 3.54
N GLY A 402 15.37 -17.72 4.05
CA GLY A 402 14.07 -17.42 4.66
C GLY A 402 13.47 -16.17 4.02
N ALA A 403 12.44 -15.62 4.64
CA ALA A 403 11.77 -14.41 4.18
C ALA A 403 12.78 -13.23 4.05
N PRO A 404 12.88 -12.59 2.87
CA PRO A 404 13.73 -11.43 2.68
C PRO A 404 13.16 -10.20 3.41
N ILE A 405 14.02 -9.21 3.62
CA ILE A 405 13.66 -7.89 4.14
C ILE A 405 13.86 -6.80 3.08
N GLY A 406 12.99 -5.80 3.11
CA GLY A 406 12.94 -4.69 2.15
C GLY A 406 11.57 -4.51 1.51
N GLY A 407 11.28 -3.27 1.11
CA GLY A 407 10.13 -2.94 0.29
C GLY A 407 10.35 -3.13 -1.21
N LEU A 408 9.31 -2.83 -1.98
CA LEU A 408 9.27 -2.82 -3.43
C LEU A 408 10.26 -1.80 -4.00
N GLY A 409 11.10 -2.25 -4.94
CA GLY A 409 11.94 -1.35 -5.74
C GLY A 409 13.12 -0.71 -5.02
N CYS A 410 13.29 -0.97 -3.72
CA CYS A 410 14.32 -0.33 -2.90
C CYS A 410 15.62 -1.14 -2.79
N GLY A 411 15.61 -2.39 -3.24
CA GLY A 411 16.63 -3.40 -3.00
C GLY A 411 16.36 -4.18 -1.72
N THR A 412 16.54 -5.50 -1.75
CA THR A 412 16.30 -6.41 -0.62
C THR A 412 17.60 -6.98 -0.03
N ILE A 413 17.46 -7.54 1.19
CA ILE A 413 18.48 -8.36 1.84
C ILE A 413 17.78 -9.65 2.29
N GLY A 414 18.30 -10.81 1.89
CA GLY A 414 17.80 -12.09 2.40
C GLY A 414 18.16 -12.31 3.87
N ARG A 415 17.24 -12.90 4.64
CA ARG A 415 17.54 -13.42 5.97
C ARG A 415 17.30 -14.93 5.98
N GLY A 416 18.37 -15.68 6.21
CA GLY A 416 18.33 -17.14 6.29
C GLY A 416 17.52 -17.62 7.49
N PHE A 417 16.93 -18.81 7.38
CA PHE A 417 16.05 -19.33 8.43
C PHE A 417 16.78 -19.61 9.75
N LYS A 418 18.12 -19.71 9.75
CA LYS A 418 18.97 -19.88 10.94
C LYS A 418 19.62 -18.58 11.42
N GLY A 419 19.09 -17.43 10.96
CA GLY A 419 19.46 -16.09 11.41
C GLY A 419 20.52 -15.37 10.55
N GLU A 420 21.05 -16.01 9.51
CA GLU A 420 22.07 -15.42 8.63
C GLU A 420 21.55 -14.22 7.83
N PHE A 421 22.37 -13.18 7.61
CA PHE A 421 22.10 -12.17 6.58
C PHE A 421 22.85 -12.53 5.29
N CYS A 422 22.10 -12.75 4.21
CA CYS A 422 22.57 -13.40 2.98
C CYS A 422 21.82 -12.87 1.75
N ARG A 423 22.31 -13.12 0.52
CA ARG A 423 21.65 -12.71 -0.75
C ARG A 423 21.25 -11.23 -0.76
N TYR A 424 22.18 -10.37 -1.14
CA TYR A 424 21.96 -8.92 -1.18
C TYR A 424 21.59 -8.48 -2.61
N GLN A 425 20.56 -7.63 -2.71
CA GLN A 425 20.04 -7.05 -3.95
C GLN A 425 20.07 -5.51 -3.90
N LEU A 426 21.16 -4.94 -3.41
CA LEU A 426 21.30 -3.49 -3.21
C LEU A 426 21.59 -2.74 -4.51
N VAL A 427 22.38 -3.34 -5.41
CA VAL A 427 22.61 -2.81 -6.76
C VAL A 427 21.38 -3.16 -7.62
N PRO A 428 20.79 -2.20 -8.36
CA PRO A 428 19.56 -2.43 -9.13
C PRO A 428 19.63 -3.68 -10.00
N GLY A 429 18.68 -4.60 -9.81
CA GLY A 429 18.60 -5.87 -10.57
C GLY A 429 19.80 -6.81 -10.50
N LEU A 430 20.75 -6.62 -9.56
CA LEU A 430 21.92 -7.51 -9.40
C LEU A 430 21.98 -8.11 -7.99
N TYR A 431 22.30 -9.40 -7.93
CA TYR A 431 22.49 -10.14 -6.67
C TYR A 431 23.95 -10.41 -6.34
N GLU A 432 24.21 -10.50 -5.04
CA GLU A 432 25.39 -11.10 -4.44
C GLU A 432 24.97 -12.25 -3.50
N PHE A 433 25.18 -13.51 -3.92
CA PHE A 433 24.76 -14.72 -3.18
C PHE A 433 25.74 -15.12 -2.06
N TYR A 434 26.13 -14.17 -1.22
CA TYR A 434 27.03 -14.37 -0.08
C TYR A 434 26.30 -14.19 1.25
N THR A 435 26.84 -14.81 2.30
CA THR A 435 26.44 -14.59 3.70
C THR A 435 27.49 -13.72 4.38
N VAL A 436 27.08 -12.62 5.00
CA VAL A 436 27.99 -11.74 5.77
C VAL A 436 28.00 -12.22 7.21
N GLU A 437 28.95 -13.07 7.58
CA GLU A 437 28.99 -13.71 8.91
C GLU A 437 29.11 -12.74 10.09
N THR A 438 29.61 -11.52 9.86
CA THR A 438 29.66 -10.43 10.86
C THR A 438 28.26 -9.85 11.14
N ASN A 439 27.35 -9.91 10.17
CA ASN A 439 26.01 -9.34 10.29
C ASN A 439 25.16 -10.36 11.06
N THR A 440 24.92 -10.10 12.33
CA THR A 440 24.34 -11.10 13.24
C THR A 440 23.79 -10.46 14.52
N PHE A 441 23.00 -11.24 15.26
CA PHE A 441 22.59 -10.92 16.62
C PHE A 441 23.36 -11.78 17.63
N THR A 442 23.77 -11.19 18.74
CA THR A 442 24.44 -11.87 19.85
C THR A 442 23.65 -11.62 21.13
N VAL A 443 23.43 -12.66 21.94
CA VAL A 443 22.81 -12.53 23.27
C VAL A 443 23.85 -12.71 24.37
N CYS A 444 23.79 -11.86 25.39
CA CYS A 444 24.48 -12.03 26.66
C CYS A 444 23.44 -12.04 27.80
N ILE A 445 23.65 -12.92 28.78
CA ILE A 445 22.72 -13.17 29.89
C ILE A 445 23.45 -13.07 31.21
N ARG A 446 22.97 -12.17 32.06
CA ARG A 446 23.59 -11.78 33.32
C ARG A 446 22.63 -12.03 34.48
N ARG A 447 23.15 -12.66 35.53
CA ARG A 447 22.44 -12.89 36.80
C ARG A 447 23.30 -12.38 37.93
N ARG A 448 22.70 -11.63 38.87
CA ARG A 448 23.40 -11.09 40.05
C ARG A 448 24.69 -10.32 39.68
N HIS A 449 24.62 -9.54 38.59
CA HIS A 449 25.72 -8.76 37.98
C HIS A 449 26.93 -9.55 37.46
N ALA A 450 26.78 -10.86 37.23
CA ALA A 450 27.79 -11.69 36.56
C ALA A 450 27.23 -12.28 35.26
N THR A 451 28.06 -12.28 34.20
CA THR A 451 27.72 -12.93 32.93
C THR A 451 27.71 -14.44 33.09
N THR A 452 26.56 -15.05 32.81
CA THR A 452 26.32 -16.50 32.92
C THR A 452 26.33 -17.21 31.57
N TYR A 453 26.07 -16.49 30.48
CA TYR A 453 26.04 -17.03 29.13
C TYR A 453 26.22 -15.90 28.10
N CYS A 454 26.97 -16.15 27.02
CA CYS A 454 27.07 -15.25 25.88
C CYS A 454 27.22 -16.09 24.59
N GLN A 455 26.45 -15.76 23.55
CA GLN A 455 26.29 -16.60 22.36
C GLN A 455 25.86 -15.78 21.14
N VAL A 456 26.54 -15.97 20.02
CA VAL A 456 26.10 -15.49 18.70
C VAL A 456 24.97 -16.39 18.21
N LEU A 457 23.86 -15.78 17.81
CA LEU A 457 22.63 -16.44 17.37
C LEU A 457 22.72 -16.86 15.89
N THR A 458 23.72 -17.70 15.59
CA THR A 458 23.90 -18.35 14.29
C THR A 458 24.40 -19.77 14.48
N THR A 459 23.91 -20.72 13.67
CA THR A 459 24.35 -22.13 13.71
C THR A 459 25.73 -22.36 13.08
N ASN A 460 26.25 -21.37 12.36
CA ASN A 460 27.55 -21.43 11.72
C ASN A 460 28.69 -21.06 12.69
N ARG A 461 29.91 -21.54 12.40
CA ARG A 461 31.13 -21.04 13.04
C ARG A 461 31.66 -19.85 12.26
N LEU A 462 31.95 -18.75 12.96
CA LEU A 462 32.53 -17.54 12.39
C LEU A 462 33.99 -17.80 11.97
N ARG A 463 34.39 -17.34 10.78
CA ARG A 463 35.69 -17.65 10.15
C ARG A 463 36.69 -16.51 10.25
N LYS A 464 36.23 -15.26 10.29
CA LYS A 464 37.03 -14.04 10.48
C LYS A 464 37.80 -14.06 11.80
N LYS A 465 39.06 -13.65 11.75
CA LYS A 465 40.00 -13.72 12.89
C LYS A 465 39.55 -12.90 14.09
N GLY A 466 38.98 -11.70 13.88
CA GLY A 466 38.41 -10.89 14.96
C GLY A 466 37.30 -11.58 15.73
N LEU A 467 36.57 -12.48 15.07
CA LEU A 467 35.39 -13.14 15.60
C LEU A 467 35.69 -14.54 16.18
N HIS A 468 36.94 -15.01 16.18
CA HIS A 468 37.31 -16.32 16.75
C HIS A 468 37.10 -16.42 18.27
N SER A 469 37.09 -15.27 18.96
CA SER A 469 36.78 -15.18 20.38
C SER A 469 35.27 -15.26 20.69
N TRP A 470 34.42 -15.09 19.67
CA TRP A 470 32.97 -15.06 19.82
C TRP A 470 32.42 -16.49 19.85
N ASN A 471 31.66 -16.80 20.91
CA ASN A 471 31.00 -18.10 21.03
C ASN A 471 29.86 -18.21 20.00
N SER A 472 30.12 -18.91 18.89
CA SER A 472 29.22 -19.11 17.76
C SER A 472 28.73 -20.56 17.67
N ALA A 473 28.16 -21.00 16.56
CA ALA A 473 27.57 -22.33 16.39
C ALA A 473 26.49 -22.68 17.43
N PHE A 474 25.44 -21.87 17.47
CA PHE A 474 24.21 -22.12 18.23
C PHE A 474 23.68 -23.55 17.97
N PRO A 475 23.28 -24.32 19.00
CA PRO A 475 22.76 -25.68 18.83
C PRO A 475 21.50 -25.70 17.94
N LYS A 476 21.48 -26.56 16.92
CA LYS A 476 20.42 -26.59 15.91
C LYS A 476 19.10 -27.12 16.48
N GLU A 477 19.18 -28.10 17.36
CA GLU A 477 18.07 -28.69 18.10
C GLU A 477 17.28 -27.69 18.97
N ASN A 478 17.83 -26.50 19.20
CA ASN A 478 17.22 -25.45 20.03
C ASN A 478 16.62 -24.28 19.23
N GLY A 479 16.65 -24.33 17.89
CA GLY A 479 16.21 -23.23 17.03
C GLY A 479 15.07 -23.61 16.08
N HIS A 480 14.05 -22.76 16.00
CA HIS A 480 12.90 -22.92 15.11
C HIS A 480 12.64 -21.65 14.31
N TYR A 481 12.22 -21.78 13.06
CA TYR A 481 11.86 -20.69 12.18
C TYR A 481 10.46 -20.87 11.60
N GLN A 482 9.71 -19.78 11.53
CA GLN A 482 8.42 -19.70 10.85
C GLN A 482 8.37 -18.48 9.93
N ALA A 483 7.86 -18.62 8.71
CA ALA A 483 7.61 -17.50 7.80
C ALA A 483 6.18 -17.47 7.24
N LEU A 484 5.62 -16.26 7.25
CA LEU A 484 4.38 -15.90 6.57
C LEU A 484 4.57 -14.49 5.99
N TYR A 485 5.27 -14.42 4.85
CA TYR A 485 5.77 -13.18 4.27
C TYR A 485 4.68 -12.07 4.21
N PRO A 486 4.98 -10.84 4.67
CA PRO A 486 6.31 -10.28 4.98
C PRO A 486 6.80 -10.42 6.43
N GLN A 487 6.12 -11.23 7.25
CA GLN A 487 6.55 -11.50 8.62
C GLN A 487 7.31 -12.82 8.70
N SER A 488 8.33 -12.88 9.55
CA SER A 488 8.88 -14.16 9.99
C SER A 488 9.37 -14.10 11.43
N TRP A 489 9.44 -15.27 12.05
CA TRP A 489 9.72 -15.47 13.46
C TRP A 489 10.85 -16.46 13.60
N THR A 490 11.85 -16.12 14.43
CA THR A 490 12.97 -17.01 14.76
C THR A 490 13.02 -17.22 16.26
N THR A 491 12.76 -18.44 16.71
CA THR A 491 12.74 -18.81 18.13
C THR A 491 14.04 -19.50 18.50
N TYR A 492 14.67 -19.05 19.59
CA TYR A 492 15.87 -19.64 20.17
C TYR A 492 15.55 -20.06 21.61
N ASN A 493 15.53 -21.36 21.86
CA ASN A 493 15.35 -21.90 23.21
C ASN A 493 16.70 -22.01 23.91
N LEU A 494 16.83 -21.48 25.13
CA LEU A 494 18.05 -21.54 25.92
C LEU A 494 17.80 -22.37 27.19
N PRO A 495 17.68 -23.72 27.07
CA PRO A 495 17.23 -24.57 28.17
C PRO A 495 18.17 -24.51 29.39
N GLY A 496 19.49 -24.47 29.17
CA GLY A 496 20.46 -24.30 30.26
C GLY A 496 20.47 -22.90 30.90
N GLN A 497 19.63 -21.98 30.40
CA GLN A 497 19.49 -20.60 30.87
C GLN A 497 18.04 -20.24 31.20
N ASN A 498 17.10 -21.21 31.23
CA ASN A 498 15.68 -20.99 31.50
C ASN A 498 15.09 -19.76 30.79
N LEU A 499 15.47 -19.55 29.53
CA LEU A 499 15.10 -18.39 28.72
C LEU A 499 14.67 -18.84 27.32
N ARG A 500 13.69 -18.14 26.76
CA ARG A 500 13.30 -18.29 25.34
C ARG A 500 13.32 -16.92 24.68
N LEU A 501 13.93 -16.86 23.49
CA LEU A 501 14.04 -15.64 22.70
C LEU A 501 13.23 -15.81 21.41
N LEU A 502 12.48 -14.79 21.03
CA LEU A 502 11.74 -14.74 19.77
C LEU A 502 12.11 -13.47 19.01
N CYS A 503 12.78 -13.62 17.87
CA CYS A 503 13.00 -12.52 16.93
C CYS A 503 11.87 -12.49 15.91
N LYS A 504 10.96 -11.52 16.02
CA LYS A 504 9.99 -11.20 14.98
C LYS A 504 10.60 -10.17 14.04
N GLN A 505 10.76 -10.51 12.76
CA GLN A 505 11.13 -9.55 11.71
C GLN A 505 9.90 -9.09 10.93
N LEU A 506 9.94 -7.86 10.42
CA LEU A 506 8.90 -7.30 9.56
C LEU A 506 9.49 -6.29 8.58
N SER A 507 9.05 -6.37 7.33
CA SER A 507 9.14 -5.27 6.34
C SER A 507 7.74 -4.84 5.87
N PRO A 508 7.55 -3.57 5.47
CA PRO A 508 6.23 -2.96 5.23
C PRO A 508 5.52 -3.38 3.93
N PHE A 509 5.59 -4.65 3.51
CA PHE A 509 4.92 -5.14 2.31
C PHE A 509 3.41 -5.22 2.51
N ILE A 510 2.71 -4.17 2.10
CA ILE A 510 1.27 -3.97 2.31
C ILE A 510 0.61 -3.71 0.94
N PRO A 511 -0.36 -4.53 0.52
CA PRO A 511 -1.12 -4.31 -0.71
C PRO A 511 -1.83 -2.94 -0.71
N ASP A 512 -1.85 -2.30 -1.87
CA ASP A 512 -2.40 -0.96 -2.14
C ASP A 512 -1.77 0.20 -1.32
N ASP A 513 -0.73 -0.06 -0.51
CA ASP A 513 0.13 0.98 0.06
C ASP A 513 1.30 1.26 -0.90
N TYR A 514 1.28 2.43 -1.54
CA TYR A 514 2.34 2.84 -2.48
C TYR A 514 3.42 3.72 -1.83
N LYS A 515 3.36 3.95 -0.51
CA LYS A 515 4.37 4.68 0.24
C LYS A 515 5.22 3.72 1.06
N ASP A 516 4.64 3.13 2.10
CA ASP A 516 5.41 2.39 3.09
C ASP A 516 5.92 1.08 2.51
N ALA A 517 5.19 0.45 1.58
CA ALA A 517 5.67 -0.72 0.85
C ALA A 517 6.89 -0.48 -0.04
N SER A 518 7.34 0.77 -0.24
CA SER A 518 8.56 1.09 -1.00
C SER A 518 9.82 1.29 -0.16
N LEU A 519 9.72 1.19 1.17
CA LEU A 519 10.79 1.62 2.07
C LEU A 519 11.92 0.57 2.20
N PRO A 520 13.21 0.97 2.13
CA PRO A 520 14.35 0.09 2.39
C PRO A 520 14.57 -0.09 3.89
N VAL A 521 13.63 -0.76 4.56
CA VAL A 521 13.59 -0.89 6.03
C VAL A 521 13.16 -2.27 6.51
N ALA A 522 13.63 -2.63 7.70
CA ALA A 522 13.21 -3.78 8.48
C ALA A 522 13.13 -3.41 9.96
N SER A 523 12.12 -3.94 10.66
CA SER A 523 12.10 -3.96 12.13
C SER A 523 12.38 -5.36 12.65
N PHE A 524 13.09 -5.44 13.78
CA PHE A 524 13.37 -6.66 14.53
C PHE A 524 12.92 -6.46 15.97
N VAL A 525 11.78 -7.05 16.33
CA VAL A 525 11.27 -7.07 17.70
C VAL A 525 11.71 -8.37 18.37
N TRP A 526 12.53 -8.25 19.39
CA TRP A 526 12.94 -9.36 20.24
C TRP A 526 12.04 -9.46 21.45
N TYR A 527 11.37 -10.59 21.63
CA TYR A 527 10.68 -10.93 22.87
C TYR A 527 11.54 -11.92 23.67
N ILE A 528 11.67 -11.64 24.97
CA ILE A 528 12.52 -12.36 25.92
C ILE A 528 11.59 -12.90 27.01
N GLU A 529 11.40 -14.22 27.06
CA GLU A 529 10.58 -14.91 28.05
C GLU A 529 11.48 -15.52 29.14
N ASN A 530 11.43 -14.94 30.35
CA ASN A 530 12.16 -15.43 31.52
C ASN A 530 11.36 -16.53 32.23
N LEU A 531 11.90 -17.75 32.24
CA LEU A 531 11.30 -18.91 32.91
C LEU A 531 11.87 -19.14 34.33
N ASP A 532 12.86 -18.37 34.77
CA ASP A 532 13.40 -18.42 36.14
C ASP A 532 12.45 -17.78 37.18
N ASP A 533 12.75 -18.04 38.45
CA ASP A 533 12.15 -17.36 39.62
C ASP A 533 12.95 -16.11 40.07
N GLU A 534 14.05 -15.78 39.39
CA GLU A 534 14.89 -14.58 39.61
C GLU A 534 14.89 -13.64 38.38
N PRO A 535 15.02 -12.31 38.56
CA PRO A 535 15.15 -11.38 37.45
C PRO A 535 16.49 -11.59 36.73
N VAL A 536 16.48 -11.37 35.42
CA VAL A 536 17.64 -11.60 34.55
C VAL A 536 17.89 -10.38 33.65
N GLU A 537 19.16 -9.96 33.57
CA GLU A 537 19.61 -8.90 32.67
C GLU A 537 20.03 -9.56 31.34
N VAL A 538 19.34 -9.21 30.25
CA VAL A 538 19.56 -9.79 28.92
C VAL A 538 19.95 -8.66 27.97
N SER A 539 21.11 -8.84 27.33
CA SER A 539 21.65 -7.91 26.35
C SER A 539 21.60 -8.54 24.97
N ILE A 540 21.00 -7.83 24.02
CA ILE A 540 20.97 -8.23 22.60
C ILE A 540 21.79 -7.20 21.83
N MET A 541 22.88 -7.67 21.22
CA MET A 541 23.74 -6.89 20.33
C MET A 541 23.41 -7.21 18.87
N PHE A 542 23.18 -6.18 18.05
CA PHE A 542 23.09 -6.27 16.60
C PHE A 542 24.37 -5.68 15.98
N THR A 543 25.12 -6.51 15.25
CA THR A 543 26.37 -6.13 14.58
C THR A 543 26.16 -6.02 13.07
N TRP A 544 26.80 -5.04 12.43
CA TRP A 544 26.73 -4.84 10.98
C TRP A 544 28.05 -4.32 10.39
N GLN A 545 28.49 -4.92 9.29
CA GLN A 545 29.73 -4.58 8.58
C GLN A 545 29.48 -3.55 7.47
N ALA A 546 30.49 -2.74 7.18
CA ALA A 546 30.55 -1.94 5.96
C ALA A 546 30.70 -2.81 4.70
N GLY A 547 30.37 -2.24 3.54
CA GLY A 547 30.33 -2.89 2.22
C GLY A 547 28.92 -3.32 1.81
N SER A 548 28.84 -4.19 0.82
CA SER A 548 27.63 -4.97 0.48
C SER A 548 27.81 -6.41 0.99
N ALA A 549 27.52 -7.45 0.20
CA ALA A 549 27.74 -8.83 0.65
C ALA A 549 29.17 -9.32 0.44
N SER A 550 29.87 -8.77 -0.55
CA SER A 550 31.17 -9.26 -1.01
C SER A 550 32.04 -8.12 -1.58
N ASN A 551 33.25 -8.48 -2.02
CA ASN A 551 34.14 -7.56 -2.74
C ASN A 551 33.89 -7.53 -4.25
N GLU A 552 32.78 -8.09 -4.75
CA GLU A 552 32.46 -8.09 -6.19
C GLU A 552 32.15 -6.68 -6.71
N PHE A 553 31.47 -5.86 -5.91
CA PHE A 553 31.22 -4.47 -6.21
C PHE A 553 32.16 -3.55 -5.43
N GLU A 554 32.72 -2.56 -6.11
CA GLU A 554 33.63 -1.61 -5.49
C GLU A 554 32.87 -0.71 -4.50
N CYS A 555 33.43 -0.60 -3.30
CA CYS A 555 32.90 0.22 -2.22
C CYS A 555 33.98 1.16 -1.65
N LYS A 556 33.63 2.43 -1.46
CA LYS A 556 34.52 3.54 -1.08
C LYS A 556 33.89 4.46 -0.05
N ASP A 557 34.66 5.44 0.43
CA ASP A 557 34.22 6.57 1.28
C ASP A 557 33.49 6.11 2.55
N ILE A 558 33.98 5.01 3.15
CA ILE A 558 33.36 4.37 4.30
C ILE A 558 33.65 5.19 5.57
N SER A 559 32.59 5.56 6.27
CA SER A 559 32.63 6.20 7.59
C SER A 559 31.52 5.68 8.49
N HIS A 560 31.78 5.69 9.80
CA HIS A 560 30.84 5.26 10.83
C HIS A 560 30.59 6.42 11.80
N GLU A 561 29.35 6.59 12.22
CA GLU A 561 28.91 7.59 13.20
C GLU A 561 27.92 6.97 14.20
N SER A 562 28.01 7.36 15.47
CA SER A 562 26.95 7.06 16.45
C SER A 562 25.86 8.12 16.39
N ILE A 563 24.61 7.68 16.56
CA ILE A 563 23.41 8.48 16.49
C ILE A 563 22.67 8.38 17.82
N HIS A 564 22.36 9.54 18.41
CA HIS A 564 21.46 9.66 19.55
C HIS A 564 20.35 10.65 19.19
N ILE A 565 19.10 10.20 19.26
CA ILE A 565 17.94 11.03 18.95
C ILE A 565 16.89 10.90 20.04
N SER A 566 16.27 12.02 20.36
CA SER A 566 15.08 12.10 21.19
C SER A 566 14.14 13.13 20.60
N ASN A 567 13.01 12.64 20.10
CA ASN A 567 11.84 13.47 19.75
C ASN A 567 10.79 13.28 20.85
N ASP A 568 9.69 14.04 20.80
CA ASP A 568 8.63 13.98 21.83
C ASP A 568 7.99 12.58 21.95
N ASP A 569 7.91 11.82 20.84
CA ASP A 569 7.28 10.50 20.79
C ASP A 569 8.25 9.30 20.92
N ILE A 570 9.51 9.45 20.45
CA ILE A 570 10.50 8.36 20.38
C ILE A 570 11.89 8.88 20.73
N SER A 571 12.56 8.16 21.63
CA SER A 571 14.02 8.20 21.77
C SER A 571 14.63 6.92 21.21
N ALA A 572 15.78 7.06 20.55
CA ALA A 572 16.52 5.97 19.93
C ALA A 572 18.03 6.25 19.96
N THR A 573 18.83 5.20 19.95
CA THR A 573 20.30 5.28 19.88
C THR A 573 20.84 4.15 19.02
N GLY A 574 21.89 4.42 18.25
CA GLY A 574 22.43 3.46 17.30
C GLY A 574 23.56 4.03 16.46
N ILE A 575 23.72 3.50 15.25
CA ILE A 575 24.85 3.80 14.36
C ILE A 575 24.38 4.03 12.92
N SER A 576 25.16 4.82 12.18
CA SER A 576 25.09 4.94 10.72
C SER A 576 26.44 4.60 10.09
N ILE A 577 26.39 3.88 8.97
CA ILE A 577 27.54 3.48 8.14
C ILE A 577 27.31 4.07 6.75
N LYS A 578 28.01 5.15 6.44
CA LYS A 578 27.94 5.87 5.16
C LYS A 578 29.07 5.42 4.25
N GLN A 579 28.74 5.16 2.99
CA GLN A 579 29.65 4.63 1.99
C GLN A 579 29.15 4.91 0.57
N LYS A 580 29.98 4.63 -0.44
CA LYS A 580 29.57 4.58 -1.84
C LYS A 580 29.71 3.17 -2.38
N LEU A 581 28.68 2.65 -3.04
CA LEU A 581 28.66 1.36 -3.73
C LEU A 581 28.52 1.61 -5.23
N ARG A 582 29.52 1.25 -6.05
CA ARG A 582 29.60 1.64 -7.48
C ARG A 582 29.35 3.14 -7.71
N GLU A 583 29.95 4.00 -6.89
CA GLU A 583 29.76 5.47 -6.86
C GLU A 583 28.34 5.97 -6.53
N MET A 584 27.40 5.09 -6.16
CA MET A 584 26.07 5.44 -5.65
C MET A 584 26.13 5.56 -4.12
N SER A 585 25.51 6.60 -3.55
CA SER A 585 25.49 6.81 -2.09
C SER A 585 24.66 5.72 -1.40
N LEU A 586 25.22 5.08 -0.37
CA LEU A 586 24.56 4.06 0.45
C LEU A 586 24.86 4.33 1.93
N GLU A 587 23.81 4.41 2.73
CA GLU A 587 23.87 4.53 4.18
C GLU A 587 23.09 3.39 4.84
N TYR A 588 23.76 2.54 5.63
CA TYR A 588 23.05 1.70 6.59
C TYR A 588 22.82 2.49 7.87
N CYS A 589 21.62 2.45 8.43
CA CYS A 589 21.34 2.96 9.76
C CYS A 589 20.71 1.85 10.61
N ILE A 590 21.21 1.64 11.82
CA ILE A 590 20.67 0.71 12.81
C ILE A 590 20.38 1.48 14.07
N LEU A 591 19.13 1.51 14.51
CA LEU A 591 18.70 2.13 15.76
C LEU A 591 18.10 1.10 16.70
N GLY A 592 18.47 1.14 17.97
CA GLY A 592 17.71 0.53 19.06
C GLY A 592 16.72 1.54 19.64
N LYS A 593 15.49 1.09 19.96
CA LYS A 593 14.45 1.92 20.55
C LYS A 593 14.65 2.04 22.07
N LYS A 594 14.73 3.27 22.58
CA LYS A 594 14.89 3.55 24.01
C LYS A 594 13.56 3.41 24.72
N GLU A 595 13.54 2.60 25.76
CA GLU A 595 12.40 2.45 26.68
C GLU A 595 12.84 2.81 28.11
N SER A 596 11.90 2.95 29.04
CA SER A 596 12.16 3.46 30.40
C SER A 596 13.08 2.55 31.24
N ASP A 597 13.20 1.30 30.83
CA ASP A 597 13.77 0.19 31.59
C ASP A 597 14.71 -0.69 30.73
N ASN A 598 15.25 -0.10 29.66
CA ASN A 598 16.38 -0.62 28.88
C ASN A 598 17.55 0.37 28.85
N ILE A 599 18.75 -0.10 28.51
CA ILE A 599 19.95 0.70 28.29
C ILE A 599 20.44 0.39 26.87
N ILE A 600 20.85 1.42 26.13
CA ILE A 600 21.39 1.26 24.78
C ILE A 600 22.82 1.77 24.80
N THR A 601 23.74 0.99 24.23
CA THR A 601 25.15 1.34 24.06
C THR A 601 25.60 1.00 22.65
N THR A 602 26.61 1.73 22.14
CA THR A 602 27.08 1.57 20.76
C THR A 602 28.58 1.31 20.70
N ARG A 603 29.00 0.57 19.67
CA ARG A 603 30.39 0.47 19.23
C ARG A 603 30.46 1.07 17.83
N THR A 604 31.01 2.27 17.70
CA THR A 604 31.02 3.02 16.44
C THR A 604 31.80 2.27 15.36
N ASN A 605 32.98 1.74 15.68
CA ASN A 605 33.84 1.05 14.73
C ASN A 605 34.72 -0.01 15.42
N PHE A 606 34.90 -1.15 14.76
CA PHE A 606 35.96 -2.12 15.04
C PHE A 606 36.33 -2.91 13.78
N ASN A 607 37.59 -3.32 13.65
CA ASN A 607 38.06 -4.16 12.55
C ASN A 607 37.77 -5.65 12.80
N VAL A 608 36.98 -6.27 11.92
CA VAL A 608 36.53 -7.67 12.01
C VAL A 608 37.64 -8.69 11.73
N ASP A 609 38.74 -8.27 11.11
CA ASP A 609 39.92 -9.11 10.86
C ASP A 609 41.00 -8.95 11.96
N SER A 610 40.81 -8.00 12.89
CA SER A 610 41.68 -7.73 14.03
C SER A 610 41.25 -8.56 15.24
N GLU A 611 42.06 -9.55 15.61
CA GLU A 611 41.80 -10.43 16.76
C GLU A 611 41.64 -9.65 18.08
N ILE A 612 42.36 -8.53 18.23
CA ILE A 612 42.30 -7.69 19.42
C ILE A 612 40.98 -6.90 19.45
N GLU A 613 40.64 -6.19 18.38
CA GLU A 613 39.45 -5.33 18.35
C GLU A 613 38.15 -6.14 18.41
N GLY A 614 38.05 -7.23 17.63
CA GLY A 614 36.89 -8.12 17.69
C GLY A 614 36.75 -8.81 19.04
N ARG A 615 37.86 -9.16 19.71
CA ARG A 615 37.84 -9.66 21.09
C ARG A 615 37.40 -8.59 22.10
N ASN A 616 37.78 -7.33 21.92
CA ASN A 616 37.36 -6.26 22.84
C ASN A 616 35.84 -6.09 22.83
N VAL A 617 35.18 -6.13 21.66
CA VAL A 617 33.71 -6.10 21.57
C VAL A 617 33.05 -7.27 22.32
N TRP A 618 33.65 -8.46 22.28
CA TRP A 618 33.18 -9.59 23.07
C TRP A 618 33.43 -9.42 24.57
N LEU A 619 34.60 -8.86 24.94
CA LEU A 619 34.97 -8.61 26.33
C LEU A 619 34.02 -7.59 26.98
N ASP A 620 33.77 -6.45 26.33
CA ASP A 620 32.77 -5.45 26.75
C ASP A 620 31.45 -6.14 27.13
N LEU A 621 30.88 -6.89 26.17
CA LEU A 621 29.60 -7.57 26.32
C LEU A 621 29.63 -8.63 27.43
N THR A 622 30.77 -9.27 27.68
CA THR A 622 30.90 -10.25 28.79
C THR A 622 31.22 -9.65 30.15
N ASP A 623 31.75 -8.43 30.25
CA ASP A 623 32.13 -7.81 31.53
C ASP A 623 30.89 -7.25 32.25
N ASP A 624 30.18 -6.32 31.59
CA ASP A 624 29.01 -5.63 32.17
C ASP A 624 27.70 -5.81 31.37
N GLY A 625 27.74 -6.48 30.22
CA GLY A 625 26.58 -6.68 29.34
C GLY A 625 26.40 -5.59 28.28
N ARG A 626 27.31 -4.63 28.16
CA ARG A 626 27.16 -3.43 27.34
C ARG A 626 28.30 -3.32 26.33
N LEU A 627 28.34 -2.23 25.59
CA LEU A 627 29.45 -1.88 24.70
C LEU A 627 30.16 -0.65 25.24
N THR A 628 31.49 -0.66 25.19
CA THR A 628 32.28 0.52 25.54
C THR A 628 32.15 1.54 24.41
N GLU A 629 31.43 2.63 24.67
CA GLU A 629 31.32 3.77 23.76
C GLU A 629 32.69 4.43 23.60
N ASP A 630 33.15 4.60 22.36
CA ASP A 630 34.42 5.28 22.10
C ASP A 630 34.25 6.79 22.31
N GLU A 631 34.84 7.35 23.39
CA GLU A 631 34.85 8.80 23.68
C GLU A 631 35.42 9.66 22.53
N SER A 632 36.10 9.03 21.56
CA SER A 632 36.60 9.68 20.35
C SER A 632 35.89 9.20 19.09
N GLN A 633 35.03 10.05 18.50
CA GLN A 633 35.25 10.70 17.18
C GLN A 633 33.95 11.20 16.52
N ASN A 634 34.01 12.42 15.99
CA ASN A 634 33.26 12.76 14.78
C ASN A 634 33.91 11.99 13.61
N SER A 635 33.17 11.04 13.01
CA SER A 635 33.51 10.26 11.80
C SER A 635 34.94 9.68 11.72
N SER A 636 35.08 8.37 11.95
CA SER A 636 36.33 7.65 11.63
C SER A 636 36.37 7.27 10.14
N ILE A 637 37.50 7.52 9.45
CA ILE A 637 37.77 6.92 8.12
C ILE A 637 37.96 5.42 8.30
N ALA A 638 37.20 4.62 7.55
CA ALA A 638 37.09 3.18 7.78
C ALA A 638 37.44 2.36 6.52
N THR A 639 37.32 1.03 6.61
CA THR A 639 37.68 0.09 5.54
C THR A 639 36.61 -0.99 5.35
N LEU A 640 36.65 -1.77 4.27
CA LEU A 640 35.68 -2.85 4.07
C LEU A 640 35.68 -3.93 5.18
N SER A 641 36.73 -4.01 5.98
CA SER A 641 36.83 -4.89 7.15
C SER A 641 36.34 -4.25 8.47
N THR A 642 35.62 -3.14 8.43
CA THR A 642 35.08 -2.49 9.65
C THR A 642 33.59 -2.77 9.85
N ALA A 643 33.19 -2.84 11.13
CA ALA A 643 31.82 -3.04 11.55
C ALA A 643 31.45 -2.15 12.74
N SER A 644 30.15 -1.96 12.94
CA SER A 644 29.57 -1.29 14.10
C SER A 644 28.65 -2.27 14.85
N SER A 645 28.35 -1.94 16.10
CA SER A 645 27.35 -2.68 16.90
C SER A 645 26.45 -1.75 17.71
N VAL A 646 25.19 -2.15 17.87
CA VAL A 646 24.21 -1.53 18.77
C VAL A 646 23.73 -2.60 19.75
N CYS A 647 23.84 -2.34 21.06
CA CYS A 647 23.39 -3.28 22.10
C CYS A 647 22.25 -2.67 22.91
N ILE A 648 21.15 -3.43 23.06
CA ILE A 648 20.05 -3.12 23.99
C ILE A 648 20.16 -4.10 25.17
N THR A 649 20.40 -3.56 26.36
CA THR A 649 20.41 -4.28 27.65
C THR A 649 19.09 -4.06 28.37
N THR A 650 18.44 -5.14 28.80
CA THR A 650 17.08 -5.10 29.36
C THR A 650 16.96 -6.06 30.54
N THR A 651 16.47 -5.58 31.68
CA THR A 651 16.10 -6.44 32.81
C THR A 651 14.70 -7.02 32.61
N VAL A 652 14.57 -8.34 32.76
CA VAL A 652 13.33 -9.11 32.61
C VAL A 652 12.99 -9.78 33.94
N GLU A 653 11.81 -9.49 34.47
CA GLU A 653 11.34 -9.99 35.78
C GLU A 653 11.04 -11.51 35.75
N PRO A 654 11.00 -12.19 36.90
CA PRO A 654 10.61 -13.61 36.99
C PRO A 654 9.28 -13.90 36.28
N LYS A 655 9.21 -15.04 35.56
CA LYS A 655 7.99 -15.51 34.85
C LYS A 655 7.33 -14.46 33.95
N SER A 656 8.11 -13.57 33.35
CA SER A 656 7.61 -12.47 32.53
C SER A 656 8.19 -12.48 31.11
N ILE A 657 7.50 -11.81 30.20
CA ILE A 657 7.95 -11.55 28.84
C ILE A 657 8.18 -10.05 28.68
N LYS A 658 9.32 -9.67 28.08
CA LYS A 658 9.63 -8.27 27.75
C LYS A 658 10.18 -8.15 26.33
N SER A 659 9.97 -7.00 25.71
CA SER A 659 10.39 -6.72 24.33
C SER A 659 11.61 -5.80 24.23
N SER A 660 12.27 -5.81 23.08
CA SER A 660 13.25 -4.81 22.65
C SER A 660 13.21 -4.68 21.13
N GLU A 661 13.22 -3.46 20.59
CA GLU A 661 13.02 -3.20 19.16
C GLU A 661 14.25 -2.55 18.51
N PHE A 662 14.70 -3.14 17.41
CA PHE A 662 15.68 -2.56 16.48
C PHE A 662 15.01 -2.20 15.16
N ALA A 663 15.45 -1.12 14.53
CA ALA A 663 15.17 -0.83 13.12
C ALA A 663 16.48 -0.80 12.32
N LEU A 664 16.45 -1.36 11.12
CA LEU A 664 17.51 -1.30 10.11
C LEU A 664 16.95 -0.59 8.87
N ALA A 665 17.72 0.35 8.31
CA ALA A 665 17.45 0.96 7.02
C ALA A 665 18.70 0.93 6.12
N TRP A 666 18.52 0.82 4.80
CA TRP A 666 19.58 0.97 3.79
C TRP A 666 19.21 2.07 2.79
N HIS A 667 19.55 3.30 3.14
CA HIS A 667 19.22 4.48 2.36
C HIS A 667 20.16 4.60 1.16
N MET A 668 19.60 4.45 -0.05
CA MET A 668 20.31 4.51 -1.32
C MET A 668 19.41 5.24 -2.36
N PRO A 669 19.28 6.57 -2.27
CA PRO A 669 18.20 7.33 -2.91
C PRO A 669 18.36 7.46 -4.42
N GLU A 670 19.61 7.58 -4.88
CA GLU A 670 19.97 7.76 -6.29
C GLU A 670 20.71 6.52 -6.79
N ILE A 671 20.32 6.05 -7.99
CA ILE A 671 20.90 4.88 -8.63
C ILE A 671 21.25 5.10 -10.09
N LYS A 672 22.13 4.23 -10.61
CA LYS A 672 22.56 4.10 -12.00
C LYS A 672 22.53 2.62 -12.38
N PHE A 673 22.18 2.32 -13.63
CA PHE A 673 22.31 0.99 -14.22
C PHE A 673 23.73 0.74 -14.74
N GLY A 674 23.99 -0.43 -15.33
CA GLY A 674 25.33 -0.86 -15.73
C GLY A 674 26.07 0.09 -16.67
N LEU A 675 25.37 0.71 -17.63
CA LEU A 675 25.92 1.72 -18.53
C LEU A 675 25.94 3.14 -17.95
N GLY A 676 25.11 3.41 -16.93
CA GLY A 676 25.11 4.66 -16.17
C GLY A 676 24.81 5.92 -16.99
N GLN A 677 23.96 5.82 -18.02
CA GLN A 677 23.60 6.95 -18.89
C GLN A 677 22.73 8.00 -18.19
N LYS A 678 21.90 7.57 -17.22
CA LYS A 678 21.03 8.44 -16.42
C LYS A 678 21.15 8.10 -14.93
N ILE A 679 20.92 9.11 -14.09
CA ILE A 679 20.72 8.95 -12.65
C ILE A 679 19.21 8.92 -12.40
N TYR A 680 18.75 7.96 -11.61
CA TYR A 680 17.34 7.81 -11.26
C TYR A 680 17.16 7.91 -9.75
N SER A 681 16.09 8.57 -9.32
CA SER A 681 15.65 8.55 -7.92
C SER A 681 14.80 7.30 -7.67
N LYS A 682 15.06 6.57 -6.58
CA LYS A 682 14.17 5.51 -6.12
C LYS A 682 12.85 6.09 -5.62
N TRP A 683 11.76 5.39 -5.89
CA TRP A 683 10.39 5.86 -5.63
C TRP A 683 10.15 6.35 -4.20
N TYR A 684 10.70 5.66 -3.19
CA TYR A 684 10.47 6.02 -1.79
C TYR A 684 10.90 7.45 -1.44
N THR A 685 11.84 8.02 -2.21
CA THR A 685 12.36 9.39 -1.99
C THR A 685 11.30 10.47 -2.23
N LYS A 686 10.23 10.16 -2.97
CA LYS A 686 9.09 11.05 -3.25
C LYS A 686 8.27 11.41 -1.99
N TRP A 687 8.34 10.59 -0.95
CA TRP A 687 7.47 10.68 0.24
C TRP A 687 8.08 11.41 1.44
N PHE A 688 9.32 11.90 1.29
CA PHE A 688 10.07 12.59 2.34
C PHE A 688 10.74 13.85 1.74
N ASP A 689 11.10 14.79 2.60
CA ASP A 689 11.89 15.95 2.17
C ASP A 689 13.31 15.51 1.79
N LYS A 690 13.67 15.68 0.51
CA LYS A 690 14.98 15.33 -0.05
C LYS A 690 16.16 16.02 0.67
N ALA A 691 15.93 17.15 1.35
CA ALA A 691 16.97 17.85 2.10
C ALA A 691 17.30 17.23 3.48
N THR A 692 16.39 16.42 4.03
CA THR A 692 16.51 15.85 5.39
C THR A 692 16.45 14.32 5.43
N LEU A 693 16.01 13.68 4.34
CA LEU A 693 15.93 12.24 4.19
C LEU A 693 17.33 11.57 4.30
N ASN A 694 17.43 10.62 5.23
CA ASN A 694 18.59 9.76 5.48
C ASN A 694 18.11 8.44 6.12
N GLY A 695 19.02 7.49 6.37
CA GLY A 695 18.70 6.20 7.00
C GLY A 695 18.02 6.34 8.37
N THR A 696 18.38 7.38 9.12
CA THR A 696 17.85 7.66 10.46
C THR A 696 16.38 8.05 10.44
N VAL A 697 15.97 8.91 9.50
CA VAL A 697 14.55 9.26 9.28
C VAL A 697 13.72 8.02 8.93
N LEU A 698 14.28 7.11 8.14
CA LEU A 698 13.64 5.84 7.77
C LEU A 698 13.49 4.88 8.96
N CYS A 699 14.50 4.76 9.82
CA CYS A 699 14.42 3.99 11.06
C CYS A 699 13.39 4.57 12.05
N LEU A 700 13.32 5.89 12.20
CA LEU A 700 12.31 6.55 13.05
C LEU A 700 10.89 6.38 12.49
N HIS A 701 10.71 6.50 11.16
CA HIS A 701 9.43 6.22 10.51
C HIS A 701 9.00 4.75 10.72
N THR A 702 9.95 3.82 10.69
CA THR A 702 9.74 2.39 10.98
C THR A 702 9.24 2.17 12.40
N MET A 703 9.93 2.68 13.42
CA MET A 703 9.53 2.51 14.83
C MET A 703 8.18 3.16 15.14
N ASN A 704 7.83 4.26 14.46
CA ASN A 704 6.53 4.94 14.61
C ASN A 704 5.35 4.21 13.94
N ASN A 705 5.59 3.46 12.86
CA ASN A 705 4.51 2.89 12.04
C ASN A 705 4.44 1.35 12.06
N ARG A 706 5.44 0.64 12.61
CA ARG A 706 5.45 -0.84 12.70
C ARG A 706 4.12 -1.43 13.19
N LEU A 707 3.55 -0.91 14.27
CA LEU A 707 2.29 -1.43 14.82
C LEU A 707 1.10 -1.26 13.84
N LYS A 708 1.10 -0.20 13.03
CA LYS A 708 0.10 0.00 11.96
C LYS A 708 0.36 -0.96 10.80
N TRP A 709 1.63 -1.20 10.47
CA TRP A 709 2.01 -2.19 9.46
C TRP A 709 1.61 -3.61 9.87
N GLU A 710 1.80 -4.00 11.13
CA GLU A 710 1.36 -5.29 11.67
C GLU A 710 -0.17 -5.47 11.58
N ASP A 711 -0.95 -4.44 11.92
CA ASP A 711 -2.41 -4.47 11.79
C ASP A 711 -2.85 -4.55 10.32
N ALA A 712 -2.25 -3.73 9.44
CA ALA A 712 -2.50 -3.76 8.00
C ALA A 712 -2.16 -5.13 7.39
N ILE A 713 -1.00 -5.71 7.73
CA ILE A 713 -0.57 -7.04 7.28
C ILE A 713 -1.56 -8.12 7.73
N THR A 714 -1.91 -8.10 9.01
CA THR A 714 -2.91 -9.02 9.58
C THR A 714 -4.24 -8.89 8.83
N LYS A 715 -4.69 -7.66 8.56
CA LYS A 715 -5.97 -7.36 7.92
C LYS A 715 -6.08 -7.87 6.49
N TRP A 716 -5.03 -7.78 5.66
CA TRP A 716 -5.08 -8.28 4.28
C TRP A 716 -4.90 -9.79 4.18
N GLN A 717 -4.14 -10.42 5.09
CA GLN A 717 -3.98 -11.87 5.11
C GLN A 717 -5.22 -12.59 5.69
N LYS A 718 -5.88 -11.99 6.68
CA LYS A 718 -6.98 -12.60 7.45
C LYS A 718 -8.10 -13.25 6.63
N PRO A 719 -8.62 -12.68 5.53
CA PRO A 719 -9.69 -13.31 4.74
C PRO A 719 -9.33 -14.69 4.17
N VAL A 720 -8.05 -14.94 3.88
CA VAL A 720 -7.55 -16.24 3.42
C VAL A 720 -7.19 -17.14 4.61
N LEU A 721 -6.60 -16.56 5.67
CA LEU A 721 -6.19 -17.32 6.85
C LEU A 721 -7.38 -17.89 7.63
N ASP A 722 -8.42 -17.10 7.89
CA ASP A 722 -9.63 -17.53 8.61
C ASP A 722 -10.47 -18.57 7.85
N ASP A 723 -10.14 -18.83 6.58
CA ASP A 723 -10.87 -19.73 5.72
C ASP A 723 -10.57 -21.21 6.00
N ALA A 724 -11.48 -21.87 6.73
CA ALA A 724 -11.35 -23.29 7.05
C ALA A 724 -11.51 -24.24 5.85
N SER A 725 -11.90 -23.77 4.66
CA SER A 725 -11.98 -24.60 3.45
C SER A 725 -10.67 -24.67 2.66
N LEU A 726 -9.71 -23.80 2.98
CA LEU A 726 -8.40 -23.75 2.32
C LEU A 726 -7.33 -24.51 3.13
N PRO A 727 -6.50 -25.36 2.51
CA PRO A 727 -5.48 -26.11 3.21
C PRO A 727 -4.32 -25.21 3.68
N ASP A 728 -3.70 -25.56 4.80
CA ASP A 728 -2.67 -24.71 5.43
C ASP A 728 -1.40 -24.56 4.58
N TRP A 729 -1.07 -25.58 3.78
CA TRP A 729 0.03 -25.50 2.81
C TRP A 729 -0.23 -24.39 1.77
N TYR A 730 -1.48 -24.21 1.33
CA TYR A 730 -1.84 -23.21 0.33
C TYR A 730 -1.77 -21.80 0.93
N LYS A 731 -2.26 -21.64 2.17
CA LYS A 731 -2.14 -20.39 2.94
C LYS A 731 -0.68 -19.97 3.11
N SER A 732 0.20 -20.93 3.43
CA SER A 732 1.65 -20.72 3.46
C SER A 732 2.20 -20.30 2.09
N ALA A 733 1.90 -21.06 1.05
CA ALA A 733 2.43 -20.85 -0.30
C ALA A 733 2.03 -19.49 -0.89
N LEU A 734 0.74 -19.12 -0.84
CA LEU A 734 0.21 -17.88 -1.42
C LEU A 734 0.95 -16.63 -0.90
N PHE A 735 1.12 -16.54 0.42
CA PHE A 735 1.79 -15.40 1.03
C PHE A 735 3.31 -15.49 0.87
N ASN A 736 3.93 -16.68 1.07
CA ASN A 736 5.38 -16.81 0.99
C ASN A 736 5.93 -16.64 -0.43
N GLU A 737 5.24 -17.09 -1.49
CA GLU A 737 5.63 -16.82 -2.89
C GLU A 737 5.59 -15.33 -3.26
N SER A 738 4.82 -14.52 -2.52
CA SER A 738 4.75 -13.07 -2.74
C SER A 738 6.07 -12.35 -2.44
N TYR A 739 7.05 -13.02 -1.81
CA TYR A 739 8.41 -12.50 -1.60
C TYR A 739 9.04 -11.97 -2.90
N PHE A 740 8.74 -12.62 -4.04
CA PHE A 740 9.37 -12.31 -5.31
C PHE A 740 8.96 -10.94 -5.87
N VAL A 741 7.85 -10.34 -5.41
CA VAL A 741 7.48 -8.98 -5.83
C VAL A 741 8.45 -7.94 -5.26
N ALA A 742 9.12 -8.21 -4.14
CA ALA A 742 10.19 -7.38 -3.59
C ALA A 742 11.60 -7.90 -3.96
N ASP A 743 11.85 -9.19 -3.70
CA ASP A 743 13.14 -9.88 -3.85
C ASP A 743 13.29 -10.55 -5.23
N GLY A 744 12.52 -10.08 -6.22
CA GLY A 744 12.64 -10.45 -7.63
C GLY A 744 13.51 -9.47 -8.43
N GLY A 745 14.44 -8.78 -7.77
CA GLY A 745 15.32 -7.82 -8.41
C GLY A 745 14.63 -6.48 -8.66
N SER A 746 13.54 -6.23 -7.93
CA SER A 746 12.59 -5.16 -8.18
C SER A 746 13.23 -3.77 -8.09
N ILE A 747 12.75 -2.91 -8.97
CA ILE A 747 13.20 -1.54 -9.23
C ILE A 747 11.95 -0.67 -9.31
N TRP A 748 11.90 0.41 -8.55
CA TRP A 748 10.80 1.38 -8.62
C TRP A 748 11.36 2.80 -8.63
N LEU A 749 11.10 3.52 -9.70
CA LEU A 749 11.72 4.80 -10.01
C LEU A 749 10.70 5.94 -9.91
N ASP A 750 11.07 7.03 -9.25
CA ASP A 750 10.36 8.29 -9.41
C ASP A 750 10.73 8.91 -10.75
N VAL A 751 9.72 9.07 -11.60
CA VAL A 751 9.80 9.66 -12.95
C VAL A 751 8.77 10.77 -13.12
N SER A 752 8.29 11.36 -12.02
CA SER A 752 7.24 12.39 -12.03
C SER A 752 7.59 13.65 -12.84
N GLU A 753 8.89 13.96 -12.96
CA GLU A 753 9.42 15.08 -13.75
C GLU A 753 9.59 14.76 -15.25
N ASP A 754 9.49 13.49 -15.66
CA ASP A 754 9.73 13.07 -17.05
C ASP A 754 8.45 13.21 -17.89
N THR A 755 8.25 14.42 -18.45
CA THR A 755 7.05 14.78 -19.23
C THR A 755 6.90 14.01 -20.55
N THR A 756 7.87 13.18 -20.93
CA THR A 756 7.77 12.29 -22.11
C THR A 756 6.95 11.03 -21.82
N LEU A 757 6.76 10.67 -20.56
CA LEU A 757 6.06 9.46 -20.13
C LEU A 757 4.56 9.68 -19.92
N PRO A 758 3.72 8.62 -20.08
CA PRO A 758 2.29 8.68 -19.79
C PRO A 758 1.99 9.14 -18.35
N GLU A 759 0.89 9.88 -18.17
CA GLU A 759 0.50 10.47 -16.88
C GLU A 759 0.45 9.44 -15.74
N HIS A 760 -0.04 8.23 -16.02
CA HIS A 760 -0.09 7.13 -15.06
C HIS A 760 1.30 6.73 -14.56
N VAL A 761 2.26 6.57 -15.47
CA VAL A 761 3.66 6.20 -15.15
C VAL A 761 4.35 7.32 -14.36
N ARG A 762 4.08 8.59 -14.67
CA ARG A 762 4.58 9.72 -13.86
C ARG A 762 3.94 9.77 -12.46
N SER A 763 2.65 9.44 -12.39
CA SER A 763 1.86 9.49 -11.16
C SER A 763 2.28 8.40 -10.17
N TRP A 764 2.50 7.17 -10.65
CA TRP A 764 2.77 5.95 -9.85
C TRP A 764 4.21 5.45 -9.91
N GLY A 765 5.06 6.09 -10.72
CA GLY A 765 6.44 5.70 -10.91
C GLY A 765 6.59 4.55 -11.88
N ARG A 766 7.81 4.36 -12.36
CA ARG A 766 8.16 3.29 -13.30
C ARG A 766 8.64 2.07 -12.52
N PHE A 767 7.96 0.94 -12.72
CA PHE A 767 8.20 -0.30 -11.96
C PHE A 767 8.72 -1.42 -12.87
N GLY A 768 9.74 -2.13 -12.41
CA GLY A 768 10.32 -3.26 -13.12
C GLY A 768 10.88 -4.30 -12.16
N TYR A 769 10.74 -5.58 -12.48
CA TYR A 769 11.30 -6.70 -11.73
C TYR A 769 11.78 -7.78 -12.70
N LEU A 770 12.72 -8.61 -12.26
CA LEU A 770 13.38 -9.58 -13.14
C LEU A 770 12.49 -10.79 -13.37
N GLU A 771 12.72 -11.42 -14.52
CA GLU A 771 12.20 -12.74 -14.84
C GLU A 771 12.63 -13.79 -13.81
N GLY A 772 13.91 -13.78 -13.42
CA GLY A 772 14.42 -14.56 -12.31
C GLY A 772 15.77 -14.10 -11.76
N HIS A 773 16.30 -14.79 -10.75
CA HIS A 773 17.62 -14.46 -10.17
C HIS A 773 18.76 -14.77 -11.14
N GLU A 774 18.59 -15.78 -11.99
CA GLU A 774 19.56 -16.16 -13.04
C GLU A 774 19.27 -15.49 -14.40
N TYR A 775 18.00 -15.15 -14.66
CA TYR A 775 17.51 -14.60 -15.93
C TYR A 775 17.16 -13.11 -15.74
N ARG A 776 18.15 -12.25 -15.99
CA ARG A 776 18.15 -10.83 -15.60
C ARG A 776 17.49 -9.92 -16.64
N MET A 777 16.31 -10.29 -17.11
CA MET A 777 15.49 -9.51 -18.05
C MET A 777 14.32 -8.88 -17.29
N ILE A 778 14.08 -7.58 -17.49
CA ILE A 778 13.07 -6.84 -16.72
C ILE A 778 11.68 -6.98 -17.35
N ASN A 779 10.70 -7.34 -16.54
CA ASN A 779 9.28 -7.51 -16.89
C ASN A 779 9.03 -8.44 -18.09
N THR A 780 9.84 -9.50 -18.27
CA THR A 780 9.67 -10.44 -19.41
C THR A 780 8.21 -10.85 -19.57
N TYR A 781 7.62 -10.48 -20.70
CA TYR A 781 6.19 -10.24 -20.78
C TYR A 781 5.36 -11.51 -20.96
N ASP A 782 5.92 -12.49 -21.66
CA ASP A 782 5.34 -13.82 -21.83
C ASP A 782 5.34 -14.64 -20.52
N VAL A 783 6.24 -14.30 -19.58
CA VAL A 783 6.31 -14.85 -18.23
C VAL A 783 5.46 -14.03 -17.26
N HIS A 784 5.49 -12.69 -17.40
CA HIS A 784 4.66 -11.74 -16.66
C HIS A 784 3.17 -12.02 -16.82
N PHE A 785 2.70 -12.52 -17.97
CA PHE A 785 1.36 -13.07 -18.16
C PHE A 785 0.88 -13.99 -17.03
N TYR A 786 1.76 -14.83 -16.49
CA TYR A 786 1.44 -15.70 -15.35
C TYR A 786 1.59 -14.96 -14.01
N ALA A 787 2.63 -14.13 -13.88
CA ALA A 787 2.97 -13.45 -12.63
C ALA A 787 2.05 -12.26 -12.29
N SER A 788 1.48 -11.60 -13.29
CA SER A 788 0.76 -10.33 -13.17
C SER A 788 -0.55 -10.44 -12.38
N PHE A 789 -1.06 -11.66 -12.15
CA PHE A 789 -2.14 -11.90 -11.19
C PHE A 789 -1.78 -11.42 -9.77
N ALA A 790 -0.52 -11.45 -9.37
CA ALA A 790 -0.08 -10.90 -8.08
C ALA A 790 -0.12 -9.36 -8.10
N LEU A 791 0.41 -8.72 -9.14
CA LEU A 791 0.43 -7.26 -9.22
C LEU A 791 -0.97 -6.66 -9.38
N ILE A 792 -1.81 -7.17 -10.28
CA ILE A 792 -3.16 -6.62 -10.47
C ILE A 792 -4.05 -6.74 -9.21
N GLN A 793 -3.81 -7.73 -8.36
CA GLN A 793 -4.56 -7.94 -7.11
C GLN A 793 -3.98 -7.17 -5.91
N LEU A 794 -2.66 -6.93 -5.88
CA LEU A 794 -1.98 -6.36 -4.71
C LEU A 794 -1.49 -4.91 -4.92
N TRP A 795 -1.04 -4.56 -6.13
CA TRP A 795 -0.62 -3.20 -6.52
C TRP A 795 -1.11 -2.87 -7.93
N PRO A 796 -2.43 -2.76 -8.17
CA PRO A 796 -3.00 -2.54 -9.50
C PRO A 796 -2.40 -1.33 -10.22
N GLN A 797 -2.00 -0.27 -9.50
CA GLN A 797 -1.40 0.90 -10.14
C GLN A 797 -0.01 0.61 -10.74
N LEU A 798 0.74 -0.37 -10.19
CA LEU A 798 2.02 -0.81 -10.74
C LEU A 798 1.84 -1.70 -11.96
N GLU A 799 0.88 -2.63 -11.93
CA GLU A 799 0.50 -3.43 -13.09
C GLU A 799 0.16 -2.51 -14.27
N LEU A 800 -0.77 -1.56 -14.07
CA LEU A 800 -1.15 -0.61 -15.10
C LEU A 800 0.06 0.22 -15.60
N SER A 801 1.02 0.55 -14.72
CA SER A 801 2.24 1.24 -15.13
C SER A 801 3.12 0.39 -16.05
N ILE A 802 3.23 -0.92 -15.80
CA ILE A 802 3.92 -1.85 -16.72
C ILE A 802 3.20 -1.85 -18.08
N GLN A 803 1.86 -1.92 -18.09
CA GLN A 803 1.08 -1.92 -19.33
C GLN A 803 1.30 -0.63 -20.15
N TYR A 804 1.41 0.54 -19.52
CA TYR A 804 1.76 1.80 -20.22
C TYR A 804 3.21 1.83 -20.74
N ASP A 805 4.18 1.28 -20.00
CA ASP A 805 5.58 1.15 -20.49
C ASP A 805 5.65 0.19 -21.69
N TYR A 806 4.89 -0.90 -21.68
CA TYR A 806 4.76 -1.81 -22.82
C TYR A 806 4.04 -1.15 -24.01
N ALA A 807 2.97 -0.40 -23.78
CA ALA A 807 2.27 0.34 -24.83
C ALA A 807 3.19 1.33 -25.56
N THR A 808 4.01 2.05 -24.79
CA THR A 808 5.03 2.96 -25.31
C THR A 808 6.09 2.19 -26.13
N SER A 809 6.51 1.03 -25.63
CA SER A 809 7.54 0.19 -26.26
C SER A 809 7.06 -0.53 -27.53
N ILE A 810 5.76 -0.81 -27.66
CA ILE A 810 5.15 -1.37 -28.89
C ILE A 810 5.26 -0.37 -30.05
N ALA A 811 5.02 0.91 -29.77
CA ALA A 811 5.13 2.01 -30.74
C ALA A 811 6.59 2.43 -31.03
N PHE A 812 7.57 1.88 -30.32
CA PHE A 812 9.00 2.12 -30.53
C PHE A 812 9.59 1.12 -31.55
N GLU A 813 10.52 1.62 -32.37
CA GLU A 813 11.28 0.87 -33.37
C GLU A 813 12.78 1.12 -33.20
N LYS A 814 13.59 0.08 -33.39
CA LYS A 814 15.05 0.13 -33.37
C LYS A 814 15.63 -0.74 -34.47
N LEU A 815 16.11 -0.08 -35.53
CA LEU A 815 16.47 -0.69 -36.82
C LEU A 815 17.88 -1.31 -36.87
N GLU A 816 18.71 -1.13 -35.84
CA GLU A 816 20.01 -1.80 -35.76
C GLU A 816 19.85 -3.32 -35.82
N SER A 817 20.70 -3.98 -36.60
CA SER A 817 20.67 -5.43 -36.74
C SER A 817 21.48 -6.13 -35.64
N ARG A 818 20.95 -7.25 -35.15
CA ARG A 818 21.59 -8.12 -34.14
C ARG A 818 21.51 -9.59 -34.55
N VAL A 819 22.43 -10.40 -34.03
CA VAL A 819 22.52 -11.85 -34.33
C VAL A 819 21.91 -12.66 -33.19
N TYR A 820 20.95 -13.51 -33.52
CA TYR A 820 20.25 -14.38 -32.58
C TYR A 820 20.94 -15.73 -32.36
N LEU A 821 20.89 -16.27 -31.15
CA LEU A 821 21.79 -17.35 -30.73
C LEU A 821 21.42 -18.74 -31.26
N PHE A 822 20.15 -19.13 -31.29
CA PHE A 822 19.73 -20.49 -31.69
C PHE A 822 20.04 -20.77 -33.16
N HIS A 823 19.46 -19.98 -34.07
CA HIS A 823 19.63 -20.18 -35.51
C HIS A 823 20.83 -19.43 -36.09
N GLY A 824 21.39 -18.43 -35.39
CA GLY A 824 22.51 -17.62 -35.90
C GLY A 824 22.11 -16.61 -36.97
N GLN A 825 20.83 -16.31 -37.08
CA GLN A 825 20.27 -15.37 -38.06
C GLN A 825 20.43 -13.93 -37.57
N SER A 826 20.57 -12.99 -38.50
CA SER A 826 20.50 -11.55 -38.21
C SER A 826 19.06 -11.07 -38.39
N GLY A 827 18.53 -10.35 -37.41
CA GLY A 827 17.25 -9.65 -37.51
C GLY A 827 17.35 -8.21 -37.00
N ILE A 828 16.19 -7.55 -36.89
CA ILE A 828 16.06 -6.18 -36.37
C ILE A 828 16.00 -6.24 -34.83
N TRP A 829 16.54 -5.25 -34.12
CA TRP A 829 16.51 -5.24 -32.65
C TRP A 829 15.08 -5.15 -32.11
N LYS A 830 14.31 -4.15 -32.56
CA LYS A 830 12.90 -3.97 -32.20
C LYS A 830 12.11 -3.51 -33.42
N THR A 831 11.25 -4.39 -33.93
CA THR A 831 10.33 -4.08 -35.03
C THR A 831 9.16 -3.21 -34.55
N LEU A 832 8.70 -2.26 -35.37
CA LEU A 832 7.51 -1.46 -35.06
C LEU A 832 6.26 -2.34 -34.86
N ASN A 833 5.39 -1.96 -33.92
CA ASN A 833 4.15 -2.65 -33.56
C ASN A 833 4.29 -4.08 -33.01
N SER A 834 5.52 -4.60 -32.83
CA SER A 834 5.72 -5.83 -32.04
C SER A 834 5.69 -5.52 -30.55
N VAL A 835 5.10 -6.43 -29.77
CA VAL A 835 5.27 -6.46 -28.31
C VAL A 835 6.71 -6.89 -28.04
N PRO A 836 7.50 -6.13 -27.26
CA PRO A 836 8.83 -6.59 -26.87
C PRO A 836 8.72 -7.79 -25.93
N HIS A 837 9.77 -8.61 -25.88
CA HIS A 837 9.90 -9.70 -24.93
C HIS A 837 10.10 -9.14 -23.51
N ASP A 838 11.04 -8.22 -23.35
CA ASP A 838 11.43 -7.65 -22.05
C ASP A 838 11.78 -6.16 -22.18
N LEU A 839 11.87 -5.47 -21.05
CA LEU A 839 12.25 -4.05 -20.94
C LEU A 839 13.74 -3.83 -20.64
N GLY A 840 14.61 -4.83 -20.82
CA GLY A 840 16.07 -4.68 -20.79
C GLY A 840 16.81 -5.41 -19.65
N ASP A 841 18.14 -5.28 -19.65
CA ASP A 841 19.08 -5.85 -18.65
C ASP A 841 19.56 -4.75 -17.68
N PRO A 842 19.57 -4.98 -16.35
CA PRO A 842 20.15 -4.06 -15.36
C PRO A 842 21.63 -3.68 -15.59
N ASP A 843 22.42 -4.53 -16.27
CA ASP A 843 23.80 -4.22 -16.68
C ASP A 843 23.87 -3.38 -17.99
N GLU A 844 22.73 -3.03 -18.58
CA GLU A 844 22.60 -2.05 -19.67
C GLU A 844 21.97 -0.73 -19.18
N GLU A 845 20.86 -0.33 -19.77
CA GLU A 845 20.02 0.82 -19.40
C GLU A 845 18.56 0.41 -19.69
N PRO A 846 17.84 -0.15 -18.70
CA PRO A 846 16.47 -0.62 -18.86
C PRO A 846 15.52 0.48 -19.38
N TRP A 847 14.44 0.05 -20.03
CA TRP A 847 13.48 0.87 -20.80
C TRP A 847 14.07 1.64 -21.99
N LEU A 848 15.40 1.79 -22.11
CA LEU A 848 16.09 2.36 -23.26
C LEU A 848 16.64 1.26 -24.19
N PHE A 849 17.21 0.20 -23.62
CA PHE A 849 17.64 -1.01 -24.33
C PHE A 849 16.70 -2.17 -24.00
N ILE A 850 15.47 -2.09 -24.52
CA ILE A 850 14.47 -3.17 -24.44
C ILE A 850 14.85 -4.36 -25.34
N ASN A 851 14.18 -5.51 -25.17
CA ASN A 851 14.57 -6.79 -25.77
C ASN A 851 16.02 -7.16 -25.45
N ALA A 852 16.43 -7.25 -24.19
CA ALA A 852 17.72 -7.81 -23.82
C ALA A 852 17.87 -9.29 -24.24
N TYR A 853 16.76 -10.02 -24.36
CA TYR A 853 16.73 -11.38 -24.90
C TYR A 853 17.21 -11.45 -26.36
N ILE A 854 18.13 -12.39 -26.61
CA ILE A 854 18.78 -12.63 -27.92
C ILE A 854 18.79 -14.12 -28.34
N ALA A 855 18.10 -15.03 -27.64
CA ALA A 855 18.14 -16.44 -28.03
C ALA A 855 17.43 -16.66 -29.38
N HIS A 856 16.26 -16.04 -29.56
CA HIS A 856 15.48 -15.95 -30.80
C HIS A 856 15.09 -14.51 -31.14
N ASP A 857 14.64 -14.28 -32.38
CA ASP A 857 13.93 -13.05 -32.72
C ASP A 857 12.50 -13.11 -32.18
N THR A 858 12.16 -12.15 -31.32
CA THR A 858 10.87 -12.11 -30.61
C THR A 858 9.84 -11.24 -31.32
N ALA A 859 10.21 -10.55 -32.41
CA ALA A 859 9.30 -9.64 -33.11
C ALA A 859 8.04 -10.33 -33.67
N ASP A 860 8.15 -11.61 -34.05
CA ASP A 860 7.08 -12.45 -34.61
C ASP A 860 6.75 -13.66 -33.72
N TRP A 861 7.02 -13.58 -32.41
CA TRP A 861 6.49 -14.55 -31.45
C TRP A 861 4.96 -14.51 -31.41
N LYS A 862 4.34 -15.68 -31.26
CA LYS A 862 2.90 -15.90 -31.44
C LYS A 862 2.09 -15.76 -30.16
N ASP A 863 2.74 -15.70 -29.00
CA ASP A 863 2.07 -15.57 -27.70
C ASP A 863 2.15 -14.14 -27.12
N LEU A 864 3.24 -13.38 -27.33
CA LEU A 864 3.42 -12.03 -26.80
C LEU A 864 2.26 -11.07 -27.16
N GLY A 865 1.82 -11.09 -28.42
CA GLY A 865 0.69 -10.27 -28.90
C GLY A 865 -0.64 -10.61 -28.22
N PRO A 866 -1.10 -11.88 -28.28
CA PRO A 866 -2.31 -12.31 -27.57
C PRO A 866 -2.24 -12.07 -26.05
N LYS A 867 -1.09 -12.34 -25.41
CA LYS A 867 -0.87 -12.10 -23.97
C LYS A 867 -0.99 -10.62 -23.59
N TYR A 868 -0.59 -9.69 -24.47
CA TYR A 868 -0.78 -8.26 -24.25
C TYR A 868 -2.26 -7.86 -24.25
N VAL A 869 -2.98 -8.32 -25.28
CA VAL A 869 -4.42 -8.08 -25.41
C VAL A 869 -5.21 -8.66 -24.23
N LEU A 870 -4.86 -9.87 -23.79
CA LEU A 870 -5.49 -10.56 -22.66
C LEU A 870 -5.19 -9.89 -21.31
N GLN A 871 -3.96 -9.42 -21.07
CA GLN A 871 -3.61 -8.70 -19.85
C GLN A 871 -4.35 -7.36 -19.76
N VAL A 872 -4.28 -6.52 -20.80
CA VAL A 872 -5.01 -5.24 -20.84
C VAL A 872 -6.51 -5.44 -20.60
N TYR A 873 -7.11 -6.48 -21.17
CA TYR A 873 -8.52 -6.80 -20.92
C TYR A 873 -8.80 -7.23 -19.49
N ARG A 874 -8.03 -8.18 -18.94
CA ARG A 874 -8.14 -8.60 -17.52
C ARG A 874 -8.02 -7.41 -16.58
N ASP A 875 -7.03 -6.55 -16.81
CA ASP A 875 -6.71 -5.41 -15.94
C ASP A 875 -7.82 -4.37 -15.98
N TYR A 876 -8.41 -4.12 -17.16
CA TYR A 876 -9.63 -3.34 -17.27
C TYR A 876 -10.80 -4.00 -16.50
N ILE A 877 -11.02 -5.31 -16.62
CA ILE A 877 -12.10 -6.01 -15.91
C ILE A 877 -11.91 -5.95 -14.39
N TYR A 878 -10.68 -6.02 -13.88
CA TYR A 878 -10.40 -6.00 -12.44
C TYR A 878 -10.39 -4.59 -11.85
N THR A 879 -9.85 -3.59 -12.56
CA THR A 879 -9.79 -2.19 -12.08
C THR A 879 -11.02 -1.35 -12.44
N GLN A 880 -11.79 -1.75 -13.46
CA GLN A 880 -12.85 -0.95 -14.10
C GLN A 880 -12.37 0.43 -14.61
N ASN A 881 -11.05 0.60 -14.81
CA ASN A 881 -10.46 1.86 -15.23
C ASN A 881 -10.70 2.13 -16.73
N LYS A 882 -11.79 2.86 -17.04
CA LYS A 882 -12.11 3.22 -18.44
C LYS A 882 -11.05 4.14 -19.08
N GLN A 883 -10.34 4.97 -18.32
CA GLN A 883 -9.30 5.83 -18.91
C GLN A 883 -8.11 5.01 -19.40
N PHE A 884 -7.67 4.01 -18.62
CA PHE A 884 -6.66 3.05 -19.05
C PHE A 884 -7.05 2.37 -20.37
N LEU A 885 -8.28 1.86 -20.48
CA LEU A 885 -8.73 1.25 -21.73
C LEU A 885 -8.75 2.24 -22.91
N ILE A 886 -9.19 3.49 -22.68
CA ILE A 886 -9.18 4.54 -23.71
C ILE A 886 -7.76 4.81 -24.22
N ASP A 887 -6.78 4.94 -23.32
CA ASP A 887 -5.40 5.27 -23.66
C ASP A 887 -4.69 4.12 -24.39
N ILE A 888 -5.02 2.87 -24.04
CA ILE A 888 -4.35 1.66 -24.56
C ILE A 888 -5.06 1.10 -25.81
N TRP A 889 -6.33 1.42 -26.07
CA TRP A 889 -7.08 0.95 -27.24
C TRP A 889 -6.38 1.17 -28.60
N PRO A 890 -5.71 2.31 -28.87
CA PRO A 890 -4.91 2.48 -30.09
C PRO A 890 -3.82 1.41 -30.24
N THR A 891 -3.14 1.05 -29.15
CA THR A 891 -2.09 0.02 -29.14
C THR A 891 -2.66 -1.38 -29.35
N ILE A 892 -3.82 -1.70 -28.76
CA ILE A 892 -4.53 -2.97 -29.03
C ILE A 892 -4.78 -3.14 -30.53
N LYS A 893 -5.25 -2.08 -31.21
CA LYS A 893 -5.46 -2.11 -32.66
C LYS A 893 -4.17 -2.34 -33.46
N LEU A 894 -3.04 -1.77 -33.04
CA LEU A 894 -1.74 -2.02 -33.66
C LEU A 894 -1.29 -3.48 -33.49
N VAL A 895 -1.47 -4.05 -32.29
CA VAL A 895 -1.13 -5.46 -32.00
C VAL A 895 -2.03 -6.42 -32.78
N MET A 896 -3.35 -6.22 -32.77
CA MET A 896 -4.30 -7.06 -33.52
C MET A 896 -4.04 -7.01 -35.03
N ASN A 897 -3.72 -5.83 -35.58
CA ASN A 897 -3.33 -5.71 -36.99
C ASN A 897 -2.05 -6.48 -37.33
N ARG A 898 -1.10 -6.58 -36.39
CA ARG A 898 0.12 -7.41 -36.54
C ARG A 898 -0.18 -8.91 -36.43
N LEU A 899 -1.07 -9.33 -35.53
CA LEU A 899 -1.50 -10.74 -35.44
C LEU A 899 -2.18 -11.20 -36.73
N LYS A 900 -2.91 -10.31 -37.41
CA LYS A 900 -3.52 -10.59 -38.71
C LYS A 900 -2.52 -10.91 -39.82
N THR A 901 -1.25 -10.53 -39.68
CA THR A 901 -0.19 -10.90 -40.64
C THR A 901 0.57 -12.18 -40.24
N GLN A 902 0.15 -12.85 -39.16
CA GLN A 902 0.71 -14.13 -38.69
C GLN A 902 -0.19 -15.33 -39.03
N ASP A 903 -1.38 -15.09 -39.57
CA ASP A 903 -2.18 -16.07 -40.33
C ASP A 903 -1.53 -16.23 -41.71
N THR A 904 -1.01 -17.41 -42.02
CA THR A 904 -0.24 -17.66 -43.25
C THR A 904 -0.97 -18.51 -44.28
N ASP A 905 -2.04 -19.22 -43.90
CA ASP A 905 -2.87 -20.01 -44.82
C ASP A 905 -4.27 -19.41 -45.09
N GLY A 906 -4.65 -18.36 -44.36
CA GLY A 906 -5.85 -17.55 -44.55
C GLY A 906 -7.10 -18.11 -43.87
N ASP A 907 -6.95 -18.99 -42.88
CA ASP A 907 -8.06 -19.64 -42.19
C ASP A 907 -8.58 -18.91 -40.93
N GLY A 908 -7.93 -17.80 -40.56
CA GLY A 908 -8.27 -16.97 -39.40
C GLY A 908 -7.45 -17.27 -38.13
N LEU A 909 -6.60 -18.29 -38.12
CA LEU A 909 -5.73 -18.63 -36.98
C LEU A 909 -4.27 -18.21 -37.26
N ILE A 910 -3.47 -17.99 -36.21
CA ILE A 910 -2.04 -17.69 -36.37
C ILE A 910 -1.21 -18.98 -36.45
N ASP A 911 -0.18 -18.99 -37.31
CA ASP A 911 0.68 -20.16 -37.55
C ASP A 911 2.06 -20.02 -36.89
N ASN A 912 2.43 -20.96 -36.02
CA ASN A 912 3.78 -21.09 -35.49
C ASN A 912 4.78 -21.48 -36.60
N GLY A 913 5.98 -20.88 -36.58
CA GLY A 913 6.89 -20.84 -37.72
C GLY A 913 7.76 -22.09 -37.97
N GLY A 914 7.60 -23.17 -37.21
CA GLY A 914 8.50 -24.34 -37.27
C GLY A 914 9.80 -24.18 -36.47
N PHE A 915 9.79 -23.27 -35.49
CA PHE A 915 10.83 -23.06 -34.49
C PHE A 915 10.14 -22.68 -33.16
N ALA A 916 10.90 -22.40 -32.10
CA ALA A 916 10.33 -21.96 -30.83
C ALA A 916 10.06 -20.44 -30.86
N ASP A 917 8.84 -20.06 -31.26
CA ASP A 917 8.38 -18.67 -31.41
C ASP A 917 7.34 -18.26 -30.35
N GLN A 918 7.55 -18.70 -29.11
CA GLN A 918 6.69 -18.47 -27.94
C GLN A 918 7.43 -18.83 -26.63
N THR A 919 6.86 -18.56 -25.44
CA THR A 919 7.48 -18.71 -24.10
C THR A 919 8.23 -20.03 -23.84
N TYR A 920 7.78 -21.16 -24.42
CA TYR A 920 8.52 -22.42 -24.46
C TYR A 920 9.61 -22.34 -25.54
N ASP A 921 10.60 -21.49 -25.29
CA ASP A 921 11.62 -21.01 -26.21
C ASP A 921 12.64 -22.07 -26.67
N ALA A 922 12.50 -23.31 -26.21
CA ALA A 922 13.25 -24.48 -26.64
C ALA A 922 12.34 -25.66 -27.03
N TRP A 923 11.03 -25.46 -27.17
CA TRP A 923 10.07 -26.45 -27.65
C TRP A 923 9.44 -25.96 -28.97
N THR A 924 9.89 -26.56 -30.08
CA THR A 924 9.51 -26.18 -31.44
C THR A 924 8.05 -26.45 -31.75
N VAL A 925 7.37 -25.51 -32.40
CA VAL A 925 5.95 -25.60 -32.80
C VAL A 925 5.80 -25.27 -34.28
N ALA A 926 4.90 -25.93 -35.03
CA ALA A 926 4.65 -25.63 -36.45
C ALA A 926 3.16 -25.64 -36.83
N GLY A 927 2.72 -24.60 -37.55
CA GLY A 927 1.31 -24.42 -37.94
C GLY A 927 0.44 -23.97 -36.78
N ALA A 928 -0.85 -24.33 -36.80
CA ALA A 928 -1.73 -24.06 -35.67
C ALA A 928 -1.27 -24.85 -34.44
N SER A 929 -1.34 -24.25 -33.25
CA SER A 929 -1.01 -24.94 -31.99
C SER A 929 -2.08 -24.72 -30.93
N ALA A 930 -2.21 -25.68 -30.01
CA ALA A 930 -3.19 -25.58 -28.94
C ALA A 930 -2.95 -24.33 -28.07
N TYR A 931 -1.68 -24.08 -27.73
CA TYR A 931 -1.28 -22.94 -26.91
C TYR A 931 -1.49 -21.59 -27.62
N CYS A 932 -0.82 -21.34 -28.75
CA CYS A 932 -0.89 -20.03 -29.41
C CYS A 932 -2.24 -19.80 -30.09
N GLY A 933 -2.85 -20.84 -30.67
CA GLY A 933 -4.19 -20.76 -31.26
C GLY A 933 -5.27 -20.50 -30.21
N GLY A 934 -5.19 -21.15 -29.04
CA GLY A 934 -6.09 -20.90 -27.92
C GLY A 934 -5.94 -19.49 -27.35
N LEU A 935 -4.70 -19.00 -27.21
CA LEU A 935 -4.42 -17.61 -26.84
C LEU A 935 -4.96 -16.61 -27.88
N HIS A 936 -4.84 -16.91 -29.18
CA HIS A 936 -5.34 -16.04 -30.25
C HIS A 936 -6.87 -15.92 -30.26
N ILE A 937 -7.59 -17.04 -30.16
CA ILE A 937 -9.06 -17.05 -29.99
C ILE A 937 -9.47 -16.22 -28.77
N ALA A 938 -8.74 -16.39 -27.66
CA ALA A 938 -8.99 -15.66 -26.43
C ALA A 938 -8.77 -14.13 -26.59
N ALA A 939 -7.69 -13.73 -27.28
CA ALA A 939 -7.40 -12.33 -27.59
C ALA A 939 -8.40 -11.71 -28.58
N LEU A 940 -8.94 -12.48 -29.52
CA LEU A 940 -10.00 -12.05 -30.43
C LEU A 940 -11.30 -11.74 -29.67
N ARG A 941 -11.73 -12.62 -28.75
CA ARG A 941 -12.87 -12.35 -27.85
C ARG A 941 -12.64 -11.11 -26.98
N ALA A 942 -11.45 -11.00 -26.36
CA ALA A 942 -11.11 -9.84 -25.55
C ALA A 942 -11.15 -8.53 -26.37
N SER A 943 -10.58 -8.52 -27.58
CA SER A 943 -10.58 -7.38 -28.50
C SER A 943 -11.98 -7.01 -28.98
N LEU A 944 -12.84 -7.99 -29.22
CA LEU A 944 -14.24 -7.80 -29.57
C LEU A 944 -15.03 -7.14 -28.42
N GLU A 945 -14.86 -7.58 -27.18
CA GLU A 945 -15.50 -6.90 -26.03
C GLU A 945 -14.93 -5.50 -25.81
N MET A 946 -13.61 -5.29 -25.98
CA MET A 946 -13.00 -3.95 -25.93
C MET A 946 -13.52 -3.03 -27.04
N ALA A 947 -13.71 -3.52 -28.26
CA ALA A 947 -14.29 -2.76 -29.37
C ALA A 947 -15.72 -2.31 -29.03
N ARG A 948 -16.54 -3.17 -28.40
CA ARG A 948 -17.89 -2.82 -27.91
C ARG A 948 -17.83 -1.75 -26.81
N LEU A 949 -16.90 -1.85 -25.86
CA LEU A 949 -16.71 -0.87 -24.77
C LEU A 949 -16.22 0.51 -25.24
N MET A 950 -15.58 0.54 -26.40
CA MET A 950 -15.03 1.72 -27.07
C MET A 950 -15.92 2.25 -28.21
N ASP A 951 -17.12 1.68 -28.40
CA ASP A 951 -18.08 2.04 -29.46
C ASP A 951 -17.51 1.95 -30.90
N ASP A 952 -16.47 1.12 -31.13
CA ASP A 952 -15.75 0.96 -32.41
C ASP A 952 -16.45 -0.11 -33.29
N THR A 953 -17.65 0.22 -33.77
CA THR A 953 -18.56 -0.74 -34.41
C THR A 953 -17.98 -1.43 -35.66
N SER A 954 -17.05 -0.79 -36.39
CA SER A 954 -16.41 -1.44 -37.55
C SER A 954 -15.53 -2.62 -37.14
N LEU A 955 -14.86 -2.54 -35.99
CA LEU A 955 -14.04 -3.62 -35.47
C LEU A 955 -14.83 -4.69 -34.73
N VAL A 956 -16.03 -4.37 -34.23
CA VAL A 956 -16.95 -5.37 -33.66
C VAL A 956 -17.34 -6.41 -34.72
N ASP A 957 -17.76 -5.96 -35.91
CA ASP A 957 -18.12 -6.88 -37.00
C ASP A 957 -16.89 -7.65 -37.54
N GLU A 958 -15.74 -6.97 -37.67
CA GLU A 958 -14.50 -7.61 -38.15
C GLU A 958 -13.98 -8.69 -37.19
N TYR A 959 -13.89 -8.39 -35.89
CA TYR A 959 -13.39 -9.33 -34.88
C TYR A 959 -14.36 -10.48 -34.60
N GLU A 960 -15.67 -10.28 -34.70
CA GLU A 960 -16.64 -11.38 -34.63
C GLU A 960 -16.46 -12.35 -35.82
N VAL A 961 -16.34 -11.85 -37.06
CA VAL A 961 -16.09 -12.71 -38.25
C VAL A 961 -14.77 -13.46 -38.11
N TRP A 962 -13.70 -12.78 -37.70
CA TRP A 962 -12.38 -13.39 -37.52
C TRP A 962 -12.39 -14.46 -36.42
N LEU A 963 -13.05 -14.20 -35.28
CA LEU A 963 -13.21 -15.15 -34.19
C LEU A 963 -13.94 -16.44 -34.61
N GLN A 964 -15.00 -16.35 -35.41
CA GLN A 964 -15.72 -17.54 -35.87
C GLN A 964 -14.88 -18.38 -36.85
N LEU A 965 -14.05 -17.76 -37.69
CA LEU A 965 -13.09 -18.46 -38.56
C LEU A 965 -12.00 -19.17 -37.73
N ALA A 966 -11.36 -18.44 -36.82
CA ALA A 966 -10.31 -18.95 -35.93
C ALA A 966 -10.78 -20.16 -35.11
N LYS A 967 -11.98 -20.09 -34.50
CA LYS A 967 -12.59 -21.18 -33.73
C LYS A 967 -12.84 -22.42 -34.56
N LYS A 968 -13.33 -22.24 -35.79
CA LYS A 968 -13.57 -23.34 -36.73
C LYS A 968 -12.24 -24.03 -37.09
N SER A 969 -11.24 -23.25 -37.52
CA SER A 969 -9.89 -23.75 -37.81
C SER A 969 -9.31 -24.54 -36.65
N TYR A 970 -9.26 -23.93 -35.45
CA TYR A 970 -8.70 -24.53 -34.25
C TYR A 970 -9.36 -25.88 -33.89
N SER A 971 -10.69 -25.96 -34.03
CA SER A 971 -11.42 -27.23 -33.86
C SER A 971 -11.13 -28.26 -34.96
N GLU A 972 -11.02 -27.85 -36.22
CA GLU A 972 -10.80 -28.76 -37.36
C GLU A 972 -9.34 -29.26 -37.44
N LYS A 973 -8.37 -28.43 -37.06
CA LYS A 973 -6.93 -28.74 -37.10
C LYS A 973 -6.44 -29.55 -35.89
N LEU A 974 -6.97 -29.34 -34.69
CA LEU A 974 -6.33 -29.81 -33.44
C LEU A 974 -7.17 -30.74 -32.56
N TRP A 975 -8.51 -30.78 -32.67
CA TRP A 975 -9.31 -31.58 -31.75
C TRP A 975 -9.30 -33.07 -32.11
N ASN A 976 -8.60 -33.89 -31.31
CA ASN A 976 -8.47 -35.33 -31.54
C ASN A 976 -9.60 -36.19 -30.92
N GLY A 977 -10.60 -35.56 -30.29
CA GLY A 977 -11.70 -36.24 -29.60
C GLY A 977 -11.49 -36.46 -28.09
N GLN A 978 -10.31 -36.15 -27.54
CA GLN A 978 -10.04 -36.16 -26.10
C GLN A 978 -9.36 -34.87 -25.61
N TYR A 979 -8.44 -34.34 -26.41
CA TYR A 979 -7.68 -33.13 -26.13
C TYR A 979 -7.31 -32.39 -27.43
N TYR A 980 -6.68 -31.22 -27.32
CA TYR A 980 -6.09 -30.56 -28.49
C TYR A 980 -4.67 -31.09 -28.72
N ASP A 981 -4.40 -31.60 -29.90
CA ASP A 981 -3.05 -31.92 -30.38
C ASP A 981 -2.14 -30.69 -30.20
N TYR A 982 -0.88 -30.93 -29.84
CA TYR A 982 0.12 -29.90 -29.54
C TYR A 982 0.24 -28.89 -30.68
N ASP A 983 0.40 -29.39 -31.91
CA ASP A 983 0.35 -28.62 -33.13
C ASP A 983 -0.26 -29.40 -34.32
N SER A 984 -0.61 -28.67 -35.38
CA SER A 984 -1.19 -29.22 -36.61
C SER A 984 -0.11 -29.71 -37.59
N SER A 985 1.09 -30.03 -37.10
CA SER A 985 2.21 -30.47 -37.93
C SER A 985 2.19 -31.99 -38.15
N MET A 986 3.13 -32.47 -38.97
CA MET A 986 3.44 -33.90 -39.10
C MET A 986 4.68 -34.29 -38.26
N SER A 987 5.02 -33.51 -37.23
CA SER A 987 6.16 -33.78 -36.35
C SER A 987 5.90 -34.99 -35.43
N PHE A 988 6.93 -35.56 -34.83
CA PHE A 988 6.76 -36.71 -33.91
C PHE A 988 5.95 -36.37 -32.65
N GLN A 989 6.00 -35.11 -32.21
CA GLN A 989 5.39 -34.60 -30.98
C GLN A 989 4.02 -33.95 -31.21
N HIS A 990 3.48 -33.97 -32.44
CA HIS A 990 2.27 -33.23 -32.79
C HIS A 990 1.05 -33.63 -31.93
N ASP A 991 0.97 -34.89 -31.49
CA ASP A 991 -0.12 -35.42 -30.66
C ASP A 991 0.16 -35.43 -29.14
N SER A 992 1.22 -34.75 -28.70
CA SER A 992 1.58 -34.69 -27.28
C SER A 992 0.61 -33.81 -26.46
N ILE A 993 0.30 -34.29 -25.26
CA ILE A 993 -0.59 -33.66 -24.29
C ILE A 993 0.19 -32.57 -23.57
N MET A 994 -0.04 -31.32 -23.96
CA MET A 994 0.54 -30.15 -23.29
C MET A 994 -0.26 -29.77 -22.06
N SER A 995 0.41 -29.50 -20.93
CA SER A 995 -0.25 -29.07 -19.68
C SER A 995 -0.95 -27.71 -19.79
N ASP A 996 -0.45 -26.84 -20.67
CA ASP A 996 -0.84 -25.44 -20.83
C ASP A 996 -1.75 -25.20 -22.06
N GLN A 997 -2.26 -26.27 -22.68
CA GLN A 997 -3.08 -26.20 -23.91
C GLN A 997 -4.39 -25.40 -23.78
N LEU A 998 -4.76 -24.99 -22.57
CA LEU A 998 -5.92 -24.16 -22.27
C LEU A 998 -5.56 -22.75 -21.79
N ALA A 999 -4.32 -22.26 -21.96
CA ALA A 999 -3.88 -20.95 -21.47
C ALA A 999 -4.80 -19.78 -21.88
N GLY A 1000 -5.35 -19.80 -23.11
CA GLY A 1000 -6.33 -18.80 -23.56
C GLY A 1000 -7.68 -18.90 -22.86
N PHE A 1001 -8.20 -20.11 -22.68
CA PHE A 1001 -9.44 -20.36 -21.94
C PHE A 1001 -9.30 -19.95 -20.46
N TRP A 1002 -8.20 -20.36 -19.82
CA TRP A 1002 -7.83 -19.99 -18.45
C TRP A 1002 -7.96 -18.48 -18.22
N TYR A 1003 -7.32 -17.69 -19.08
CA TYR A 1003 -7.27 -16.24 -18.93
C TYR A 1003 -8.63 -15.57 -19.13
N LEU A 1004 -9.40 -16.01 -20.14
CA LEU A 1004 -10.76 -15.51 -20.35
C LEU A 1004 -11.71 -15.89 -19.21
N ARG A 1005 -11.63 -17.13 -18.72
CA ARG A 1005 -12.45 -17.64 -17.62
C ARG A 1005 -12.23 -16.84 -16.34
N LEU A 1006 -10.97 -16.51 -16.01
CA LEU A 1006 -10.63 -15.59 -14.91
C LEU A 1006 -10.94 -14.11 -15.22
N SER A 1007 -11.13 -13.74 -16.49
CA SER A 1007 -11.58 -12.41 -16.92
C SER A 1007 -13.11 -12.30 -17.03
N GLY A 1008 -13.87 -13.28 -16.51
CA GLY A 1008 -15.33 -13.24 -16.39
C GLY A 1008 -16.11 -13.88 -17.54
N HIS A 1009 -15.45 -14.46 -18.54
CA HIS A 1009 -16.08 -15.26 -19.60
C HIS A 1009 -16.37 -16.68 -19.11
N LYS A 1010 -17.07 -17.46 -19.94
CA LYS A 1010 -17.42 -18.87 -19.69
C LYS A 1010 -17.05 -19.73 -20.91
N TYR A 1011 -18.04 -20.12 -21.71
CA TYR A 1011 -17.92 -21.13 -22.78
C TYR A 1011 -18.35 -20.56 -24.14
N GLU A 1012 -18.26 -19.23 -24.31
CA GLU A 1012 -18.60 -18.52 -25.55
C GLU A 1012 -17.76 -19.03 -26.74
N ASP A 1013 -16.49 -19.33 -26.48
CA ASP A 1013 -15.52 -19.74 -27.51
C ASP A 1013 -14.83 -21.09 -27.26
N PHE A 1014 -15.02 -21.69 -26.08
CA PHE A 1014 -14.45 -22.98 -25.71
C PHE A 1014 -15.58 -23.90 -25.22
N GLU A 1015 -15.79 -25.04 -25.89
CA GLU A 1015 -16.83 -26.01 -25.54
C GLU A 1015 -16.55 -26.68 -24.19
N LYS A 1016 -17.51 -26.63 -23.27
CA LYS A 1016 -17.35 -27.18 -21.90
C LYS A 1016 -16.92 -28.65 -21.90
N ASP A 1017 -17.58 -29.50 -22.68
CA ASP A 1017 -17.29 -30.94 -22.71
C ASP A 1017 -15.83 -31.23 -23.12
N ARG A 1018 -15.25 -30.36 -23.98
CA ARG A 1018 -13.83 -30.45 -24.36
C ARG A 1018 -12.92 -29.98 -23.23
N VAL A 1019 -13.24 -28.86 -22.57
CA VAL A 1019 -12.50 -28.37 -21.40
C VAL A 1019 -12.45 -29.42 -20.29
N ASP A 1020 -13.60 -30.02 -19.95
CA ASP A 1020 -13.70 -31.05 -18.92
C ASP A 1020 -12.88 -32.30 -19.29
N SER A 1021 -12.94 -32.73 -20.56
CA SER A 1021 -12.13 -33.83 -21.10
C SER A 1021 -10.63 -33.53 -21.02
N ILE A 1022 -10.21 -32.32 -21.41
CA ILE A 1022 -8.81 -31.89 -21.41
C ILE A 1022 -8.25 -31.81 -19.98
N LEU A 1023 -8.95 -31.16 -19.04
CA LEU A 1023 -8.48 -31.04 -17.66
C LEU A 1023 -8.39 -32.43 -16.99
N THR A 1024 -9.36 -33.31 -17.24
CA THR A 1024 -9.33 -34.71 -16.78
C THR A 1024 -8.15 -35.47 -17.38
N LYS A 1025 -7.85 -35.27 -18.67
CA LYS A 1025 -6.71 -35.89 -19.36
C LYS A 1025 -5.39 -35.42 -18.74
N ILE A 1026 -5.17 -34.11 -18.65
CA ILE A 1026 -3.96 -33.49 -18.11
C ILE A 1026 -3.72 -33.91 -16.66
N PHE A 1027 -4.75 -33.91 -15.81
CA PHE A 1027 -4.60 -34.38 -14.43
C PHE A 1027 -4.18 -35.85 -14.39
N LYS A 1028 -4.80 -36.71 -15.20
CA LYS A 1028 -4.45 -38.13 -15.26
C LYS A 1028 -3.02 -38.38 -15.78
N THR A 1029 -2.61 -37.72 -16.86
CA THR A 1029 -1.30 -37.97 -17.50
C THR A 1029 -0.21 -37.08 -16.91
N ASN A 1030 -0.32 -35.77 -17.09
CA ASN A 1030 0.75 -34.80 -16.80
C ASN A 1030 0.97 -34.59 -15.30
N VAL A 1031 0.00 -34.92 -14.45
CA VAL A 1031 0.12 -34.84 -12.97
C VAL A 1031 0.25 -36.24 -12.35
N MET A 1032 -0.71 -37.14 -12.56
CA MET A 1032 -0.73 -38.42 -11.83
C MET A 1032 0.27 -39.45 -12.38
N GLU A 1033 0.52 -39.52 -13.68
CA GLU A 1033 1.58 -40.39 -14.24
C GLU A 1033 2.99 -39.80 -14.09
N PHE A 1034 3.11 -38.51 -13.72
CA PHE A 1034 4.38 -37.82 -13.46
C PHE A 1034 4.64 -37.59 -11.96
N GLY A 1035 5.51 -38.40 -11.35
CA GLY A 1035 5.84 -38.25 -9.92
C GLY A 1035 4.66 -38.53 -8.97
N ASN A 1036 3.59 -39.18 -9.45
CA ASN A 1036 2.39 -39.49 -8.68
C ASN A 1036 1.73 -38.24 -8.05
N GLY A 1037 1.64 -37.16 -8.83
CA GLY A 1037 1.09 -35.87 -8.41
C GLY A 1037 1.96 -35.05 -7.46
N LYS A 1038 3.14 -35.53 -7.07
CA LYS A 1038 3.97 -34.88 -6.04
C LYS A 1038 4.95 -33.83 -6.55
N LEU A 1039 5.01 -33.60 -7.86
CA LEU A 1039 5.96 -32.67 -8.50
C LEU A 1039 5.29 -31.53 -9.29
N GLY A 1040 3.96 -31.51 -9.40
CA GLY A 1040 3.21 -30.62 -10.30
C GLY A 1040 2.90 -31.22 -11.67
N ALA A 1041 2.57 -30.39 -12.66
CA ALA A 1041 2.16 -30.81 -14.00
C ALA A 1041 3.31 -30.73 -15.00
N VAL A 1042 3.79 -31.87 -15.52
CA VAL A 1042 4.85 -31.87 -16.54
C VAL A 1042 4.34 -31.33 -17.86
N ASN A 1043 5.18 -30.54 -18.54
CA ASN A 1043 4.76 -29.77 -19.71
C ASN A 1043 4.30 -30.65 -20.88
N GLY A 1044 4.98 -31.77 -21.16
CA GLY A 1044 4.65 -32.67 -22.27
C GLY A 1044 4.55 -34.15 -21.89
N MET A 1045 3.43 -34.78 -22.25
CA MET A 1045 3.22 -36.22 -22.19
C MET A 1045 2.73 -36.74 -23.55
N THR A 1046 3.37 -37.75 -24.11
CA THR A 1046 2.88 -38.43 -25.32
C THR A 1046 1.47 -38.98 -25.11
N LYS A 1047 0.70 -39.19 -26.19
CA LYS A 1047 -0.64 -39.82 -26.14
C LYS A 1047 -0.73 -41.16 -25.39
N THR A 1048 0.41 -41.83 -25.20
CA THR A 1048 0.55 -43.13 -24.51
C THR A 1048 0.80 -43.05 -23.01
N GLY A 1049 0.82 -41.85 -22.40
CA GLY A 1049 1.12 -41.69 -20.97
C GLY A 1049 2.61 -41.80 -20.63
N LYS A 1050 3.49 -41.50 -21.58
CA LYS A 1050 4.94 -41.43 -21.38
C LYS A 1050 5.43 -39.99 -21.53
N LEU A 1051 6.42 -39.63 -20.72
CA LEU A 1051 7.13 -38.34 -20.79
C LEU A 1051 7.55 -38.01 -22.24
N GLU A 1052 7.23 -36.81 -22.69
CA GLU A 1052 7.76 -36.27 -23.95
C GLU A 1052 9.21 -35.83 -23.75
N THR A 1053 10.11 -36.24 -24.65
CA THR A 1053 11.58 -36.07 -24.52
C THR A 1053 12.24 -35.44 -25.73
N VAL A 1054 11.45 -34.92 -26.69
CA VAL A 1054 11.99 -34.14 -27.82
C VAL A 1054 12.67 -32.85 -27.33
N SER A 1055 12.06 -32.12 -26.39
CA SER A 1055 12.63 -30.89 -25.80
C SER A 1055 13.04 -31.10 -24.34
N ILE A 1056 13.96 -30.26 -23.85
CA ILE A 1056 14.22 -30.13 -22.41
C ILE A 1056 12.94 -29.64 -21.71
N GLN A 1057 12.26 -28.66 -22.29
CA GLN A 1057 11.11 -28.01 -21.69
C GLN A 1057 9.88 -28.92 -21.64
N SER A 1058 9.76 -29.90 -22.54
CA SER A 1058 8.69 -30.90 -22.47
C SER A 1058 8.84 -31.86 -21.28
N GLU A 1059 10.07 -32.01 -20.76
CA GLU A 1059 10.38 -32.86 -19.59
C GLU A 1059 10.26 -32.13 -18.24
N GLU A 1060 10.09 -30.80 -18.29
CA GLU A 1060 10.02 -29.95 -17.11
C GLU A 1060 8.60 -29.81 -16.58
N VAL A 1061 8.47 -29.67 -15.26
CA VAL A 1061 7.30 -29.05 -14.63
C VAL A 1061 7.62 -27.57 -14.46
N TRP A 1062 6.84 -26.68 -15.07
CA TRP A 1062 6.94 -25.25 -14.78
C TRP A 1062 6.04 -24.89 -13.60
N THR A 1063 6.63 -24.26 -12.58
CA THR A 1063 5.96 -23.96 -11.31
C THR A 1063 4.74 -23.06 -11.52
N GLY A 1064 4.93 -22.00 -12.33
CA GLY A 1064 3.85 -21.05 -12.63
C GLY A 1064 2.75 -21.60 -13.55
N VAL A 1065 3.11 -22.43 -14.53
CA VAL A 1065 2.12 -23.09 -15.40
C VAL A 1065 1.26 -24.04 -14.56
N THR A 1066 1.86 -24.75 -13.61
CA THR A 1066 1.16 -25.65 -12.69
C THR A 1066 0.14 -24.89 -11.82
N TYR A 1067 0.48 -23.71 -11.30
CA TYR A 1067 -0.47 -22.88 -10.55
C TYR A 1067 -1.57 -22.28 -11.44
N GLY A 1068 -1.25 -21.81 -12.66
CA GLY A 1068 -2.24 -21.35 -13.65
C GLY A 1068 -3.26 -22.43 -14.01
N LEU A 1069 -2.78 -23.64 -14.35
CA LEU A 1069 -3.60 -24.82 -14.59
C LEU A 1069 -4.50 -25.15 -13.38
N SER A 1070 -3.94 -25.13 -12.17
CA SER A 1070 -4.69 -25.40 -10.93
C SER A 1070 -5.82 -24.38 -10.72
N SER A 1071 -5.60 -23.11 -11.05
CA SER A 1071 -6.66 -22.10 -10.99
C SER A 1071 -7.79 -22.34 -12.01
N THR A 1072 -7.47 -22.88 -13.19
CA THR A 1072 -8.46 -23.30 -14.19
C THR A 1072 -9.27 -24.48 -13.67
N MET A 1073 -8.62 -25.49 -13.10
CA MET A 1073 -9.27 -26.64 -12.47
C MET A 1073 -10.27 -26.19 -11.38
N ILE A 1074 -9.93 -25.18 -10.56
CA ILE A 1074 -10.85 -24.62 -9.55
C ILE A 1074 -12.08 -23.95 -10.19
N MET A 1075 -11.90 -23.11 -11.22
CA MET A 1075 -13.02 -22.47 -11.94
C MET A 1075 -13.99 -23.49 -12.57
N GLU A 1076 -13.48 -24.68 -12.89
CA GLU A 1076 -14.22 -25.80 -13.48
C GLU A 1076 -14.67 -26.85 -12.43
N ASN A 1077 -14.57 -26.54 -11.13
CA ASN A 1077 -14.98 -27.35 -9.97
C ASN A 1077 -14.13 -28.61 -9.67
N LEU A 1078 -12.95 -28.73 -10.27
CA LEU A 1078 -11.95 -29.78 -10.01
C LEU A 1078 -10.98 -29.37 -8.88
N VAL A 1079 -11.54 -29.00 -7.72
CA VAL A 1079 -10.78 -28.37 -6.62
C VAL A 1079 -9.77 -29.33 -5.98
N ASN A 1080 -10.09 -30.62 -5.89
CA ASN A 1080 -9.17 -31.62 -5.32
C ASN A 1080 -7.98 -31.87 -6.25
N GLU A 1081 -8.26 -32.00 -7.54
CA GLU A 1081 -7.28 -32.16 -8.61
C GLU A 1081 -6.33 -30.95 -8.67
N ALA A 1082 -6.88 -29.74 -8.57
CA ALA A 1082 -6.12 -28.49 -8.48
C ALA A 1082 -5.16 -28.48 -7.28
N PHE A 1083 -5.65 -28.82 -6.08
CA PHE A 1083 -4.80 -28.81 -4.89
C PHE A 1083 -3.77 -29.94 -4.89
N VAL A 1084 -4.07 -31.14 -5.38
CA VAL A 1084 -3.06 -32.19 -5.59
C VAL A 1084 -1.97 -31.70 -6.56
N THR A 1085 -2.37 -31.05 -7.66
CA THR A 1085 -1.46 -30.51 -8.68
C THR A 1085 -0.54 -29.43 -8.13
N SER A 1086 -1.07 -28.49 -7.34
CA SER A 1086 -0.31 -27.34 -6.81
C SER A 1086 0.45 -27.63 -5.51
N GLU A 1087 -0.04 -28.54 -4.66
CA GLU A 1087 0.65 -28.98 -3.44
C GLU A 1087 1.99 -29.64 -3.75
N GLY A 1088 2.08 -30.35 -4.89
CA GLY A 1088 3.32 -30.95 -5.38
C GLY A 1088 4.46 -29.94 -5.55
N ILE A 1089 4.15 -28.72 -6.02
CA ILE A 1089 5.14 -27.63 -6.14
C ILE A 1089 5.58 -27.17 -4.75
N TYR A 1090 4.63 -26.80 -3.88
CA TYR A 1090 4.94 -26.29 -2.55
C TYR A 1090 5.77 -27.28 -1.73
N ASN A 1091 5.34 -28.54 -1.63
CA ASN A 1091 6.07 -29.56 -0.85
C ASN A 1091 7.44 -29.86 -1.44
N THR A 1092 7.58 -29.89 -2.77
CA THR A 1092 8.89 -30.10 -3.41
C THR A 1092 9.83 -28.93 -3.12
N CYS A 1093 9.39 -27.69 -3.34
CA CYS A 1093 10.23 -26.52 -3.13
C CYS A 1093 10.56 -26.29 -1.65
N TYR A 1094 9.55 -26.16 -0.79
CA TYR A 1094 9.73 -25.74 0.61
C TYR A 1094 10.19 -26.86 1.53
N ASN A 1095 9.71 -28.10 1.35
CA ASN A 1095 9.85 -29.15 2.37
C ASN A 1095 10.85 -30.26 1.99
N ILE A 1096 11.16 -30.42 0.69
CA ILE A 1096 12.07 -31.46 0.18
C ILE A 1096 13.38 -30.84 -0.32
N ALA A 1097 13.33 -29.96 -1.32
CA ALA A 1097 14.50 -29.46 -2.05
C ALA A 1097 15.22 -28.28 -1.36
N GLY A 1098 14.59 -27.60 -0.41
CA GLY A 1098 15.15 -26.40 0.24
C GLY A 1098 15.17 -25.17 -0.66
N LEU A 1099 14.22 -25.09 -1.60
CA LEU A 1099 13.99 -23.99 -2.55
C LEU A 1099 13.02 -22.91 -2.01
N ALA A 1100 12.69 -22.93 -0.72
CA ALA A 1100 11.91 -21.86 -0.08
C ALA A 1100 12.57 -20.48 -0.31
N PHE A 1101 11.76 -19.47 -0.69
CA PHE A 1101 12.24 -18.13 -1.07
C PHE A 1101 13.31 -18.14 -2.19
N GLN A 1102 13.29 -19.16 -3.04
CA GLN A 1102 14.07 -19.24 -4.30
C GLN A 1102 13.34 -20.14 -5.32
N THR A 1103 12.00 -20.18 -5.27
CA THR A 1103 11.15 -21.03 -6.11
C THR A 1103 11.53 -20.86 -7.59
N PRO A 1104 11.89 -21.95 -8.30
CA PRO A 1104 12.46 -21.86 -9.63
C PRO A 1104 11.39 -21.77 -10.73
N GLU A 1105 11.80 -21.49 -11.96
CA GLU A 1105 10.94 -21.68 -13.14
C GLU A 1105 10.51 -23.15 -13.24
N ALA A 1106 11.49 -24.05 -13.29
CA ALA A 1106 11.27 -25.44 -13.67
C ALA A 1106 11.86 -26.45 -12.68
N LEU A 1107 11.21 -27.61 -12.60
CA LEU A 1107 11.62 -28.81 -11.86
C LEU A 1107 11.63 -30.02 -12.81
N THR A 1108 12.50 -31.01 -12.60
CA THR A 1108 12.45 -32.32 -13.30
C THR A 1108 12.44 -33.49 -12.32
N ARG A 1109 12.02 -34.67 -12.80
CA ARG A 1109 11.93 -35.91 -12.01
C ARG A 1109 13.29 -36.43 -11.52
N GLU A 1110 14.39 -35.96 -12.10
CA GLU A 1110 15.77 -36.32 -11.76
C GLU A 1110 16.37 -35.40 -10.67
N ASN A 1111 15.49 -34.74 -9.89
CA ASN A 1111 15.82 -33.75 -8.86
C ASN A 1111 16.70 -32.63 -9.43
N ARG A 1112 16.25 -32.01 -10.53
CA ARG A 1112 16.88 -30.85 -11.16
C ARG A 1112 15.94 -29.67 -11.15
N PHE A 1113 16.50 -28.46 -11.02
CA PHE A 1113 15.76 -27.21 -11.17
C PHE A 1113 16.48 -26.27 -12.15
N ARG A 1114 15.75 -25.31 -12.73
CA ARG A 1114 16.31 -24.30 -13.64
C ARG A 1114 15.78 -22.92 -13.28
N SER A 1115 16.66 -21.91 -13.27
CA SER A 1115 16.37 -20.51 -12.91
C SER A 1115 15.77 -20.37 -11.52
N CYS A 1116 16.61 -20.39 -10.47
CA CYS A 1116 16.12 -20.19 -9.10
C CYS A 1116 15.56 -18.77 -8.90
N GLY A 1117 14.55 -18.64 -8.03
CA GLY A 1117 13.87 -17.38 -7.72
C GLY A 1117 13.26 -16.77 -8.99
N TYR A 1118 12.03 -17.16 -9.33
CA TYR A 1118 11.47 -16.90 -10.65
C TYR A 1118 10.04 -16.34 -10.62
N MET A 1119 9.75 -15.37 -11.50
CA MET A 1119 8.52 -14.58 -11.45
C MET A 1119 7.26 -15.41 -11.70
N ARG A 1120 7.34 -16.47 -12.53
CA ARG A 1120 6.16 -17.24 -12.97
C ARG A 1120 5.40 -17.89 -11.81
N ALA A 1121 6.08 -18.21 -10.69
CA ALA A 1121 5.48 -18.79 -9.49
C ALA A 1121 4.42 -17.88 -8.83
N LEU A 1122 4.46 -16.56 -9.06
CA LEU A 1122 3.46 -15.61 -8.56
C LEU A 1122 2.03 -15.87 -9.09
N SER A 1123 1.89 -16.67 -10.14
CA SER A 1123 0.60 -17.20 -10.63
C SER A 1123 -0.20 -18.02 -9.60
N ILE A 1124 0.37 -18.36 -8.44
CA ILE A 1124 -0.43 -18.82 -7.28
C ILE A 1124 -1.54 -17.82 -6.89
N TRP A 1125 -1.38 -16.54 -7.21
CA TRP A 1125 -2.43 -15.53 -7.08
C TRP A 1125 -3.60 -15.72 -8.05
N ALA A 1126 -3.43 -16.43 -9.18
CA ALA A 1126 -4.54 -16.84 -10.03
C ALA A 1126 -5.44 -17.87 -9.34
N ILE A 1127 -4.87 -18.76 -8.49
CA ILE A 1127 -5.65 -19.69 -7.66
C ILE A 1127 -6.55 -18.92 -6.68
N GLN A 1128 -5.99 -17.91 -6.00
CA GLN A 1128 -6.78 -17.07 -5.09
C GLN A 1128 -7.94 -16.40 -5.84
N LYS A 1129 -7.65 -15.89 -7.05
CA LYS A 1129 -8.68 -15.27 -7.89
C LYS A 1129 -9.77 -16.24 -8.34
N ALA A 1130 -9.40 -17.47 -8.69
CA ALA A 1130 -10.34 -18.52 -9.05
C ALA A 1130 -11.29 -18.86 -7.89
N ILE A 1131 -10.76 -18.96 -6.67
CA ILE A 1131 -11.54 -19.24 -5.44
C ILE A 1131 -12.57 -18.13 -5.19
N GLU A 1132 -12.17 -16.86 -5.30
CA GLU A 1132 -13.07 -15.70 -5.15
C GLU A 1132 -14.20 -15.68 -6.19
N LEU A 1133 -13.85 -15.90 -7.47
CA LEU A 1133 -14.81 -15.90 -8.57
C LEU A 1133 -15.79 -17.07 -8.45
N SER A 1134 -15.31 -18.29 -8.19
CA SER A 1134 -16.14 -19.48 -8.02
C SER A 1134 -17.16 -19.33 -6.89
N ARG A 1135 -16.78 -18.68 -5.77
CA ARG A 1135 -17.70 -18.35 -4.67
C ARG A 1135 -18.73 -17.30 -5.04
N THR A 1136 -18.33 -16.30 -5.83
CA THR A 1136 -19.23 -15.26 -6.34
C THR A 1136 -20.26 -15.86 -7.30
N GLU A 1137 -19.85 -16.78 -8.18
CA GLU A 1137 -20.78 -17.53 -9.05
C GLU A 1137 -21.72 -18.43 -8.22
N ALA A 1138 -21.20 -19.17 -7.23
CA ALA A 1138 -21.99 -20.04 -6.37
C ALA A 1138 -23.04 -19.30 -5.53
N ASN A 1139 -22.73 -18.10 -5.02
CA ASN A 1139 -23.69 -17.28 -4.27
C ASN A 1139 -24.78 -16.70 -5.19
N ARG A 1140 -24.42 -16.17 -6.37
CA ARG A 1140 -25.41 -15.68 -7.36
C ARG A 1140 -26.41 -16.77 -7.78
N ASN A 1141 -25.95 -18.02 -7.90
CA ASN A 1141 -26.83 -19.14 -8.22
C ASN A 1141 -27.77 -19.52 -7.07
N LYS A 1142 -27.42 -19.23 -5.82
CA LYS A 1142 -28.32 -19.44 -4.65
C LYS A 1142 -29.38 -18.35 -4.54
N ASP A 1143 -29.06 -17.11 -4.91
CA ASP A 1143 -30.01 -15.98 -4.89
C ASP A 1143 -31.02 -16.02 -6.06
N GLN A 1144 -30.83 -16.92 -7.04
CA GLN A 1144 -31.72 -17.14 -8.18
C GLN A 1144 -32.66 -18.36 -8.03
N VAL A 1145 -32.58 -19.09 -6.91
CA VAL A 1145 -33.37 -20.29 -6.59
C VAL A 1145 -34.31 -20.03 -5.41
#